data_AF-A0A534X4W4-F1
#
_entry.id   AF-A0A534X4W4-F1
#
_cell.length_a   1.000
_cell.length_b   1.000
_cell.length_c   1.000
_cell.angle_alpha   90.00
_cell.angle_beta   90.00
_cell.angle_gamma   90.00
#
_symmetry.space_group_name_H-M   'P 1'
#
loop_
_entity.id
_entity.type
_entity.pdbx_description
1 polymer ?
#
loop_
_entity_poly.entity_id
_entity_poly.type
_entity_poly.pdbx_seq_one_letter_code
_entity_poly.pdbx_strand_id
1 'polypeptide(L)'
;MVDLDGDNVMELVQATAAGRIYAFRADGSQLPGFPVTTNMARNVATHLGAPAFASGRIAPPSPTTTSRPAIGDLDRDGYPEIVYANIEGDVYVFRHDGTRAPGFPVRIDPALSAVALRTKTNHLKTGILGSPVLADLDGDGFLDIVVAAMDQHVYAWDRRGSLLPGWPVKIQDPAPGPGETPVGAESINTPVVADLAGDGHLEVVIETNEVYRASGNANQFFPNEQNNPTSVPGLNTGTVLAAAFAAAGGSGRIYALHHDGNLHPGGPFVAGWPVKLDGLAIDILPLIGPGHNVAVGDMDPSPGLEIAASLTTSNLVLFRPDGTRLRDMDPSAHGPLSDTAQDNSSVLNLFEYPAIGDIDRDGNLDLTKVGVTLNGLVDLVLVGQNEPFHHVLQAWNAATGQPLDGFPRVIDDFGLTTVPLLANVGPTIDPGVDPGGTLDLPELISGNGLYLVHAFDFTGREPAGWPKLTGGWHTGAPAAGDIDDDGRLDIAWPTREGNYFLWDTPAPMCNTATTANLDGRDGAYNPQVNYRNNNLAGEDTVPPARLAPRDVVTSSTDLATNAITVTTSRIPGDDLYCGTAAKFDFRFSTAGPITTQTQFDAATPVASVPAPLRGNHDAGASLTVRDGRFAGQVVFLAAQVVDHAGNLSPVTSLGSFAFAPPTTTTTTSSSTTSSTTASTTTTSTATTTSVTATTSTTAAPTTTTRPPHPPRRTTTTRPTTTTASTTTTTRPPHPHPPPN
;
A
#
# COMPACT_ATOMS: atom_id res chain seq x y z
N MET A 1 5.19 3.82 1.65
CA MET A 1 5.23 4.77 2.78
C MET A 1 4.83 6.13 2.21
N VAL A 2 5.03 7.26 2.88
CA VAL A 2 4.73 8.59 2.28
C VAL A 2 5.49 9.71 3.01
N ASP A 3 6.04 10.70 2.31
CA ASP A 3 6.49 11.95 2.94
C ASP A 3 5.26 12.77 3.35
N LEU A 4 5.04 12.98 4.65
CA LEU A 4 3.83 13.59 5.18
C LEU A 4 4.06 15.02 5.70
N ASP A 5 5.16 15.32 6.41
CA ASP A 5 5.50 16.72 6.74
C ASP A 5 6.35 17.47 5.68
N GLY A 6 6.57 16.80 4.54
CA GLY A 6 7.10 17.30 3.30
C GLY A 6 8.62 17.42 3.28
N ASP A 7 9.34 16.94 4.31
CA ASP A 7 10.77 17.19 4.48
C ASP A 7 11.69 16.33 3.60
N ASN A 8 11.10 15.56 2.68
CA ASN A 8 11.70 14.55 1.81
C ASN A 8 12.17 13.28 2.54
N VAL A 9 11.72 13.02 3.77
CA VAL A 9 11.82 11.70 4.44
C VAL A 9 10.42 11.08 4.52
N MET A 10 10.28 9.76 4.39
CA MET A 10 8.95 9.14 4.52
C MET A 10 8.54 8.86 5.98
N GLU A 11 7.24 8.94 6.23
CA GLU A 11 6.55 8.33 7.35
C GLU A 11 5.82 7.01 6.97
N LEU A 12 5.75 6.09 7.93
CA LEU A 12 4.85 4.96 7.93
C LEU A 12 3.48 5.38 8.50
N VAL A 13 2.51 5.63 7.60
CA VAL A 13 1.10 5.79 7.96
C VAL A 13 0.46 4.44 8.26
N GLN A 14 -0.24 4.35 9.40
CA GLN A 14 -0.74 3.10 9.96
C GLN A 14 -2.16 3.27 10.50
N ALA A 15 -3.15 2.65 9.85
CA ALA A 15 -4.49 2.50 10.41
C ALA A 15 -4.57 1.25 11.30
N THR A 16 -5.23 1.38 12.46
CA THR A 16 -5.43 0.28 13.40
C THR A 16 -6.88 -0.18 13.45
N ALA A 17 -7.12 -1.45 13.79
CA ALA A 17 -8.46 -1.99 14.03
C ALA A 17 -9.23 -1.31 15.19
N ALA A 18 -8.62 -0.36 15.92
CA ALA A 18 -9.29 0.48 16.91
C ALA A 18 -9.82 1.81 16.32
N GLY A 19 -9.79 1.99 15.00
CA GLY A 19 -10.20 3.22 14.31
C GLY A 19 -9.31 4.43 14.63
N ARG A 20 -8.04 4.17 14.96
CA ARG A 20 -6.98 5.17 15.17
C ARG A 20 -5.99 5.07 14.00
N ILE A 21 -5.55 6.20 13.48
CA ILE A 21 -4.50 6.26 12.46
C ILE A 21 -3.28 6.96 13.06
N TYR A 22 -2.11 6.39 12.84
CA TYR A 22 -0.80 6.89 13.28
C TYR A 22 0.04 7.25 12.04
N ALA A 23 1.04 8.11 12.25
CA ALA A 23 2.16 8.29 11.34
C ALA A 23 3.46 8.23 12.16
N PHE A 24 4.44 7.46 11.70
CA PHE A 24 5.71 7.20 12.40
C PHE A 24 6.91 7.40 11.48
N ARG A 25 8.03 7.91 12.01
CA ARG A 25 9.33 7.91 11.34
C ARG A 25 10.07 6.59 11.54
N ALA A 26 11.18 6.38 10.83
CA ALA A 26 12.09 5.24 10.98
C ALA A 26 12.43 4.88 12.44
N ASP A 27 12.71 5.89 13.27
CA ASP A 27 13.10 5.70 14.68
C ASP A 27 11.95 5.27 15.60
N GLY A 28 10.73 5.10 15.06
CA GLY A 28 9.52 4.82 15.80
C GLY A 28 8.96 6.03 16.56
N SER A 29 9.56 7.22 16.41
CA SER A 29 8.93 8.46 16.87
C SER A 29 7.69 8.75 16.02
N GLN A 30 6.70 9.36 16.66
CA GLN A 30 5.40 9.59 16.05
C GLN A 30 5.30 11.04 15.56
N LEU A 31 4.72 11.24 14.38
CA LEU A 31 4.52 12.57 13.80
C LEU A 31 3.62 13.46 14.71
N PRO A 32 3.87 14.79 14.79
CA PRO A 32 2.94 15.72 15.43
C PRO A 32 1.53 15.65 14.83
N GLY A 33 0.50 15.96 15.63
CA GLY A 33 -0.91 15.86 15.22
C GLY A 33 -1.51 14.45 15.35
N PHE A 34 -0.69 13.40 15.20
CA PHE A 34 -1.10 12.01 15.35
C PHE A 34 -1.14 11.55 16.83
N PRO A 35 -1.77 10.42 17.17
CA PRO A 35 -2.61 9.60 16.30
C PRO A 35 -4.02 10.17 16.23
N VAL A 36 -4.50 10.37 15.00
CA VAL A 36 -5.87 10.83 14.75
C VAL A 36 -6.87 9.71 15.08
N THR A 37 -8.10 10.09 15.42
CA THR A 37 -9.17 9.15 15.77
C THR A 37 -10.42 9.38 14.93
N THR A 38 -11.01 8.27 14.51
CA THR A 38 -12.38 8.25 13.98
C THR A 38 -13.41 8.38 15.11
N ASN A 39 -14.65 8.66 14.77
CA ASN A 39 -15.72 8.84 15.76
C ASN A 39 -15.93 7.54 16.57
N MET A 40 -16.42 7.64 17.81
CA MET A 40 -16.80 6.48 18.62
C MET A 40 -17.87 5.63 17.93
N ALA A 41 -17.79 4.30 18.05
CA ALA A 41 -18.75 3.38 17.44
C ALA A 41 -20.19 3.64 17.93
N ARG A 42 -21.13 3.76 16.98
CA ARG A 42 -22.54 4.06 17.28
C ARG A 42 -23.21 2.98 18.11
N ASN A 43 -22.78 1.72 17.96
CA ASN A 43 -23.27 0.61 18.81
C ASN A 43 -22.79 0.69 20.27
N VAL A 44 -21.74 1.47 20.60
CA VAL A 44 -21.26 1.69 21.97
C VAL A 44 -21.92 2.91 22.64
N ALA A 45 -22.45 3.86 21.87
CA ALA A 45 -23.01 5.12 22.39
C ALA A 45 -24.09 4.90 23.48
N THR A 46 -24.94 3.90 23.33
CA THR A 46 -25.98 3.52 24.30
C THR A 46 -25.46 2.80 25.55
N HIS A 47 -24.19 2.40 25.56
CA HIS A 47 -23.56 1.57 26.60
C HIS A 47 -22.53 2.32 27.46
N LEU A 48 -22.30 3.62 27.24
CA LEU A 48 -21.32 4.43 28.00
C LEU A 48 -21.55 4.46 29.52
N GLY A 49 -22.77 4.21 29.99
CA GLY A 49 -23.08 4.04 31.42
C GLY A 49 -22.58 2.72 32.03
N ALA A 50 -22.05 1.78 31.24
CA ALA A 50 -21.50 0.52 31.73
C ALA A 50 -20.23 0.76 32.58
N PRO A 51 -20.01 0.03 33.69
CA PRO A 51 -18.91 0.30 34.62
C PRO A 51 -17.50 0.35 34.02
N ALA A 52 -17.23 -0.31 32.90
CA ALA A 52 -15.94 -0.27 32.22
C ALA A 52 -15.64 1.12 31.60
N PHE A 53 -16.63 1.73 30.94
CA PHE A 53 -16.52 3.06 30.35
C PHE A 53 -16.73 4.16 31.40
N ALA A 54 -17.75 4.01 32.25
CA ALA A 54 -18.08 4.99 33.29
C ALA A 54 -17.02 5.16 34.39
N SER A 55 -16.09 4.19 34.54
CA SER A 55 -14.92 4.32 35.42
C SER A 55 -13.65 4.83 34.71
N GLY A 56 -13.71 5.10 33.40
CA GLY A 56 -12.54 5.47 32.59
C GLY A 56 -11.51 4.36 32.42
N ARG A 57 -11.81 3.11 32.80
CA ARG A 57 -10.87 1.97 32.71
C ARG A 57 -10.57 1.56 31.27
N ILE A 58 -11.54 1.73 30.37
CA ILE A 58 -11.43 1.42 28.95
C ILE A 58 -11.99 2.61 28.18
N ALA A 59 -11.25 3.09 27.17
CA ALA A 59 -11.76 4.10 26.24
C ALA A 59 -12.87 3.49 25.36
N PRO A 60 -13.97 4.19 25.08
CA PRO A 60 -14.96 3.74 24.11
C PRO A 60 -14.29 3.51 22.74
N PRO A 61 -14.42 2.32 22.12
CA PRO A 61 -13.78 2.07 20.83
C PRO A 61 -14.46 2.85 19.70
N SER A 62 -13.65 3.25 18.72
CA SER A 62 -14.13 3.64 17.39
C SER A 62 -14.49 2.39 16.57
N PRO A 63 -15.22 2.53 15.44
CA PRO A 63 -15.45 1.42 14.52
C PRO A 63 -14.13 0.82 14.02
N THR A 64 -14.15 -0.50 13.83
CA THR A 64 -13.00 -1.24 13.32
C THR A 64 -13.08 -1.35 11.79
N THR A 65 -11.98 -1.74 11.14
CA THR A 65 -11.95 -2.31 9.78
C THR A 65 -10.55 -2.82 9.47
N THR A 66 -10.41 -3.58 8.38
CA THR A 66 -9.15 -4.03 7.77
C THR A 66 -8.74 -3.20 6.54
N SER A 67 -9.56 -2.22 6.13
CA SER A 67 -9.26 -1.34 4.99
C SER A 67 -7.94 -0.59 5.21
N ARG A 68 -7.09 -0.54 4.18
CA ARG A 68 -5.92 0.35 4.20
C ARG A 68 -6.39 1.79 4.04
N PRO A 69 -5.68 2.78 4.62
CA PRO A 69 -5.89 4.15 4.19
C PRO A 69 -5.43 4.28 2.73
N ALA A 70 -6.18 5.01 1.92
CA ALA A 70 -5.61 5.62 0.72
C ALA A 70 -4.91 6.91 1.13
N ILE A 71 -3.90 7.32 0.39
CA ILE A 71 -3.06 8.47 0.69
C ILE A 71 -2.79 9.19 -0.63
N GLY A 72 -2.91 10.51 -0.67
CA GLY A 72 -2.66 11.31 -1.87
C GLY A 72 -3.07 12.77 -1.68
N ASP A 73 -2.46 13.68 -2.44
CA ASP A 73 -2.77 15.13 -2.39
C ASP A 73 -4.17 15.38 -3.00
N LEU A 74 -5.16 15.66 -2.15
CA LEU A 74 -6.54 15.87 -2.60
C LEU A 74 -6.80 17.33 -2.99
N ASP A 75 -6.18 18.32 -2.33
CA ASP A 75 -6.46 19.75 -2.57
C ASP A 75 -5.39 20.57 -3.34
N ARG A 76 -4.33 19.89 -3.81
CA ARG A 76 -3.22 20.34 -4.66
C ARG A 76 -2.34 21.41 -4.02
N ASP A 77 -1.95 21.20 -2.77
CA ASP A 77 -1.00 22.05 -2.03
C ASP A 77 0.41 21.43 -1.87
N GLY A 78 0.60 20.20 -2.35
CA GLY A 78 1.84 19.44 -2.30
C GLY A 78 2.00 18.55 -1.06
N TYR A 79 1.03 18.53 -0.14
CA TYR A 79 1.01 17.59 0.99
C TYR A 79 -0.11 16.54 0.81
N PRO A 80 0.14 15.25 1.11
CA PRO A 80 -0.87 14.22 0.94
C PRO A 80 -1.88 14.14 2.11
N GLU A 81 -3.15 14.02 1.76
CA GLU A 81 -4.22 13.62 2.68
C GLU A 81 -4.20 12.11 2.94
N ILE A 82 -4.78 11.71 4.08
CA ILE A 82 -5.03 10.31 4.47
C ILE A 82 -6.53 10.06 4.49
N VAL A 83 -6.99 9.14 3.63
CA VAL A 83 -8.41 8.78 3.46
C VAL A 83 -8.67 7.40 4.07
N TYR A 84 -9.66 7.29 4.97
CA TYR A 84 -9.92 6.06 5.73
C TYR A 84 -11.42 5.77 5.89
N ALA A 85 -11.85 4.56 5.49
CA ALA A 85 -13.22 4.07 5.65
C ALA A 85 -13.40 3.23 6.93
N ASN A 86 -14.63 2.79 7.25
CA ASN A 86 -14.86 1.82 8.34
C ASN A 86 -16.09 0.89 8.14
N ILE A 87 -16.17 -0.20 8.92
CA ILE A 87 -17.31 -1.15 8.87
C ILE A 87 -18.63 -0.56 9.37
N GLU A 88 -18.64 0.66 9.91
CA GLU A 88 -19.88 1.34 10.26
C GLU A 88 -20.40 2.20 9.08
N GLY A 89 -19.61 2.39 8.02
CA GLY A 89 -20.00 3.05 6.77
C GLY A 89 -19.66 4.54 6.68
N ASP A 90 -18.75 5.05 7.53
CA ASP A 90 -18.20 6.41 7.38
C ASP A 90 -16.92 6.37 6.53
N VAL A 91 -16.61 7.48 5.84
CA VAL A 91 -15.30 7.74 5.21
C VAL A 91 -14.74 9.06 5.72
N TYR A 92 -13.52 9.05 6.21
CA TYR A 92 -12.80 10.19 6.78
C TYR A 92 -11.68 10.64 5.85
N VAL A 93 -11.38 11.93 5.87
CA VAL A 93 -10.16 12.52 5.30
C VAL A 93 -9.47 13.31 6.40
N PHE A 94 -8.18 13.04 6.60
CA PHE A 94 -7.30 13.78 7.50
C PHE A 94 -6.15 14.38 6.70
N ARG A 95 -5.79 15.62 6.99
CA ARG A 95 -4.61 16.28 6.45
C ARG A 95 -3.33 15.67 7.01
N HIS A 96 -2.24 16.01 6.35
CA HIS A 96 -0.89 15.74 6.78
C HIS A 96 -0.54 16.20 8.22
N ASP A 97 -1.20 17.26 8.73
CA ASP A 97 -1.06 17.74 10.12
C ASP A 97 -1.98 17.03 11.15
N GLY A 98 -2.74 16.02 10.70
CA GLY A 98 -3.73 15.29 11.49
C GLY A 98 -5.07 16.01 11.68
N THR A 99 -5.27 17.23 11.15
CA THR A 99 -6.60 17.86 11.18
C THR A 99 -7.57 17.17 10.21
N ARG A 100 -8.86 17.17 10.54
CA ARG A 100 -9.89 16.58 9.66
C ARG A 100 -10.25 17.55 8.54
N ALA A 101 -10.28 17.10 7.30
CA ALA A 101 -10.65 17.96 6.17
C ALA A 101 -12.13 18.42 6.27
N PRO A 102 -12.46 19.65 5.80
CA PRO A 102 -13.84 20.13 5.74
C PRO A 102 -14.75 19.17 4.95
N GLY A 103 -15.99 19.01 5.42
CA GLY A 103 -16.97 18.08 4.83
C GLY A 103 -16.93 16.67 5.42
N PHE A 104 -15.80 16.24 5.99
CA PHE A 104 -15.61 14.85 6.44
C PHE A 104 -15.91 14.63 7.94
N PRO A 105 -16.36 13.42 8.34
CA PRO A 105 -16.59 12.26 7.49
C PRO A 105 -17.89 12.33 6.68
N VAL A 106 -17.82 11.80 5.45
CA VAL A 106 -19.00 11.43 4.65
C VAL A 106 -19.47 10.02 5.04
N ARG A 107 -20.58 9.57 4.45
CA ARG A 107 -21.24 8.33 4.86
C ARG A 107 -22.06 7.68 3.74
N ILE A 108 -22.01 6.35 3.67
CA ILE A 108 -22.96 5.53 2.89
C ILE A 108 -24.40 5.67 3.42
N ASP A 109 -25.42 5.44 2.59
CA ASP A 109 -26.81 5.56 3.02
C ASP A 109 -27.24 4.33 3.85
N PRO A 110 -27.53 4.47 5.17
CA PRO A 110 -27.99 3.36 5.99
C PRO A 110 -29.37 2.83 5.59
N ALA A 111 -30.14 3.52 4.73
CA ALA A 111 -31.39 3.02 4.19
C ALA A 111 -31.18 1.86 3.21
N LEU A 112 -30.12 1.91 2.38
CA LEU A 112 -29.83 0.89 1.35
C LEU A 112 -29.45 -0.48 1.95
N SER A 113 -28.94 -0.49 3.18
CA SER A 113 -28.67 -1.70 3.97
C SER A 113 -29.58 -1.85 5.20
N ALA A 114 -30.75 -1.20 5.23
CA ALA A 114 -31.66 -1.26 6.38
C ALA A 114 -32.06 -2.71 6.76
N VAL A 115 -32.25 -2.99 8.04
CA VAL A 115 -32.51 -4.35 8.57
C VAL A 115 -33.70 -5.05 7.88
N ALA A 116 -34.73 -4.29 7.49
CA ALA A 116 -35.91 -4.82 6.78
C ALA A 116 -35.62 -5.30 5.35
N LEU A 117 -34.51 -4.88 4.74
CA LEU A 117 -34.06 -5.37 3.44
C LEU A 117 -33.29 -6.69 3.56
N ARG A 118 -32.68 -6.98 4.72
CA ARG A 118 -31.77 -8.12 4.90
C ARG A 118 -32.54 -9.44 4.93
N THR A 119 -32.34 -10.29 3.94
CA THR A 119 -33.03 -11.59 3.80
C THR A 119 -32.07 -12.69 3.34
N LYS A 120 -32.54 -13.94 3.25
CA LYS A 120 -31.73 -15.07 2.77
C LYS A 120 -31.17 -14.87 1.35
N THR A 121 -31.80 -14.06 0.51
CA THR A 121 -31.36 -13.74 -0.87
C THR A 121 -30.97 -12.27 -1.03
N ASN A 122 -30.72 -11.57 0.09
CA ASN A 122 -30.33 -10.17 0.14
C ASN A 122 -29.48 -9.98 1.42
N HIS A 123 -28.26 -10.52 1.44
CA HIS A 123 -27.42 -10.64 2.66
C HIS A 123 -26.72 -9.32 3.09
N LEU A 124 -26.95 -8.22 2.35
CA LEU A 124 -26.53 -6.83 2.58
C LEU A 124 -26.22 -6.46 4.04
N LYS A 125 -25.11 -5.75 4.25
CA LYS A 125 -24.72 -5.17 5.54
C LYS A 125 -24.47 -3.67 5.41
N THR A 126 -24.35 -2.99 6.54
CA THR A 126 -23.87 -1.61 6.57
C THR A 126 -22.38 -1.67 6.87
N GLY A 127 -21.54 -1.04 6.05
CA GLY A 127 -20.10 -0.96 6.26
C GLY A 127 -19.29 -0.92 4.97
N ILE A 128 -18.02 -0.54 5.10
CA ILE A 128 -16.98 -0.63 4.07
C ILE A 128 -15.87 -1.52 4.63
N LEU A 129 -15.35 -2.46 3.84
CA LEU A 129 -14.23 -3.35 4.23
C LEU A 129 -13.00 -3.18 3.34
N GLY A 130 -13.20 -2.97 2.04
CA GLY A 130 -12.15 -2.61 1.09
C GLY A 130 -11.55 -1.24 1.40
N SER A 131 -10.39 -0.96 0.81
CA SER A 131 -9.76 0.36 0.91
C SER A 131 -10.55 1.40 0.13
N PRO A 132 -10.47 2.70 0.50
CA PRO A 132 -10.73 3.78 -0.44
C PRO A 132 -9.77 3.72 -1.61
N VAL A 133 -10.18 4.35 -2.71
CA VAL A 133 -9.44 4.49 -3.96
C VAL A 133 -9.60 5.93 -4.42
N LEU A 134 -8.53 6.56 -4.92
CA LEU A 134 -8.50 7.97 -5.30
C LEU A 134 -8.29 8.11 -6.81
N ALA A 135 -9.15 8.88 -7.48
CA ALA A 135 -9.08 9.11 -8.93
C ALA A 135 -9.86 10.38 -9.31
N ASP A 136 -9.41 11.13 -10.31
CA ASP A 136 -10.20 12.21 -10.94
C ASP A 136 -11.28 11.58 -11.82
N LEU A 137 -12.50 11.45 -11.31
CA LEU A 137 -13.57 10.66 -11.93
C LEU A 137 -14.58 11.53 -12.68
N ASP A 138 -14.77 12.80 -12.28
CA ASP A 138 -15.62 13.76 -13.02
C ASP A 138 -14.87 14.67 -14.00
N GLY A 139 -13.53 14.71 -13.93
CA GLY A 139 -12.66 15.45 -14.84
C GLY A 139 -12.43 16.92 -14.45
N ASP A 140 -12.72 17.34 -13.22
CA ASP A 140 -12.43 18.70 -12.74
C ASP A 140 -10.95 18.96 -12.42
N GLY A 141 -10.12 17.90 -12.40
CA GLY A 141 -8.69 17.97 -12.13
C GLY A 141 -8.32 17.68 -10.67
N PHE A 142 -9.24 17.29 -9.80
CA PHE A 142 -8.94 16.87 -8.43
C PHE A 142 -9.26 15.39 -8.21
N LEU A 143 -8.68 14.78 -7.18
CA LEU A 143 -8.95 13.39 -6.84
C LEU A 143 -10.28 13.25 -6.07
N ASP A 144 -11.18 12.43 -6.60
CA ASP A 144 -12.37 11.92 -5.91
C ASP A 144 -12.04 10.69 -5.07
N ILE A 145 -12.95 10.34 -4.17
CA ILE A 145 -12.83 9.22 -3.23
C ILE A 145 -13.89 8.16 -3.58
N VAL A 146 -13.43 7.03 -4.12
CA VAL A 146 -14.25 5.87 -4.51
C VAL A 146 -14.18 4.79 -3.44
N VAL A 147 -15.33 4.20 -3.07
CA VAL A 147 -15.41 3.01 -2.18
C VAL A 147 -16.49 2.04 -2.64
N ALA A 148 -16.24 0.73 -2.50
CA ALA A 148 -17.29 -0.28 -2.53
C ALA A 148 -17.82 -0.56 -1.11
N ALA A 149 -19.12 -0.79 -0.98
CA ALA A 149 -19.78 -0.98 0.30
C ALA A 149 -20.59 -2.28 0.39
N MET A 150 -20.79 -2.76 1.62
CA MET A 150 -21.56 -3.98 1.90
C MET A 150 -23.07 -3.84 1.64
N ASP A 151 -23.54 -2.68 1.19
CA ASP A 151 -24.94 -2.38 0.85
C ASP A 151 -25.27 -2.60 -0.63
N GLN A 152 -24.37 -3.25 -1.39
CA GLN A 152 -24.40 -3.48 -2.84
C GLN A 152 -24.21 -2.21 -3.70
N HIS A 153 -23.54 -1.18 -3.18
CA HIS A 153 -23.26 0.03 -3.93
C HIS A 153 -21.78 0.43 -3.91
N VAL A 154 -21.36 1.07 -5.00
CA VAL A 154 -20.12 1.85 -5.07
C VAL A 154 -20.49 3.32 -4.94
N TYR A 155 -19.74 4.04 -4.11
CA TYR A 155 -19.91 5.48 -3.89
C TYR A 155 -18.66 6.21 -4.38
N ALA A 156 -18.85 7.41 -4.94
CA ALA A 156 -17.78 8.36 -5.23
C ALA A 156 -18.14 9.73 -4.64
N TRP A 157 -17.19 10.36 -3.94
CA TRP A 157 -17.34 11.72 -3.39
C TRP A 157 -16.16 12.61 -3.78
N ASP A 158 -16.43 13.88 -4.04
CA ASP A 158 -15.38 14.88 -4.23
C ASP A 158 -14.55 15.09 -2.95
N ARG A 159 -13.39 15.73 -3.11
CA ARG A 159 -12.50 16.18 -2.02
C ARG A 159 -13.12 17.15 -1.00
N ARG A 160 -14.40 17.54 -1.15
CA ARG A 160 -15.17 18.40 -0.24
C ARG A 160 -16.27 17.61 0.50
N GLY A 161 -16.41 16.32 0.22
CA GLY A 161 -17.43 15.43 0.75
C GLY A 161 -18.78 15.46 0.03
N SER A 162 -18.85 16.04 -1.18
CA SER A 162 -20.05 16.04 -2.03
C SER A 162 -20.12 14.73 -2.81
N LEU A 163 -21.25 14.04 -2.76
CA LEU A 163 -21.49 12.84 -3.56
C LEU A 163 -21.53 13.23 -5.05
N LEU A 164 -20.78 12.52 -5.90
CA LEU A 164 -20.68 12.86 -7.33
C LEU A 164 -22.02 12.67 -8.07
N PRO A 165 -22.28 13.47 -9.12
CA PRO A 165 -23.44 13.27 -9.99
C PRO A 165 -23.46 11.85 -10.57
N GLY A 166 -24.60 11.17 -10.50
CA GLY A 166 -24.73 9.78 -10.97
C GLY A 166 -24.35 8.70 -9.97
N TRP A 167 -23.75 9.05 -8.83
CA TRP A 167 -23.38 8.11 -7.76
C TRP A 167 -24.39 8.15 -6.59
N PRO A 168 -24.52 7.08 -5.77
CA PRO A 168 -23.83 5.79 -5.87
C PRO A 168 -24.43 4.88 -6.96
N VAL A 169 -23.59 3.98 -7.50
CA VAL A 169 -23.98 2.95 -8.48
C VAL A 169 -24.28 1.64 -7.76
N LYS A 170 -25.39 0.98 -8.12
CA LYS A 170 -25.73 -0.35 -7.60
C LYS A 170 -25.07 -1.45 -8.45
N ILE A 171 -24.33 -2.35 -7.81
CA ILE A 171 -23.64 -3.48 -8.45
C ILE A 171 -24.41 -4.79 -8.24
N GLN A 172 -25.39 -5.03 -9.12
CA GLN A 172 -26.26 -6.22 -9.11
C GLN A 172 -26.53 -6.71 -10.53
N ASP A 173 -26.49 -8.02 -10.76
CA ASP A 173 -26.67 -8.59 -12.09
C ASP A 173 -28.16 -8.53 -12.48
N PRO A 174 -28.55 -7.77 -13.53
CA PRO A 174 -29.95 -7.68 -13.94
C PRO A 174 -30.45 -8.95 -14.66
N ALA A 175 -29.55 -9.83 -15.10
CA ALA A 175 -29.82 -11.01 -15.90
C ALA A 175 -28.95 -12.23 -15.48
N PRO A 176 -29.07 -12.73 -14.24
CA PRO A 176 -28.18 -13.76 -13.69
C PRO A 176 -28.12 -15.05 -14.52
N GLY A 177 -29.27 -15.65 -14.80
CA GLY A 177 -29.37 -16.85 -15.61
C GLY A 177 -30.80 -17.39 -15.73
N PRO A 178 -31.05 -18.38 -16.59
CA PRO A 178 -32.37 -18.97 -16.75
C PRO A 178 -32.88 -19.63 -15.46
N GLY A 179 -33.94 -19.05 -14.87
CA GLY A 179 -34.53 -19.54 -13.61
C GLY A 179 -33.87 -18.99 -12.35
N GLU A 180 -32.98 -18.00 -12.47
CA GLU A 180 -32.41 -17.25 -11.36
C GLU A 180 -33.00 -15.84 -11.29
N THR A 181 -32.97 -15.26 -10.09
CA THR A 181 -33.42 -13.88 -9.82
C THR A 181 -32.28 -13.11 -9.18
N PRO A 182 -32.10 -11.80 -9.47
CA PRO A 182 -31.01 -11.02 -8.90
C PRO A 182 -30.98 -11.11 -7.36
N VAL A 183 -29.84 -11.52 -6.80
CA VAL A 183 -29.57 -11.54 -5.35
C VAL A 183 -28.88 -10.24 -4.96
N GLY A 184 -29.06 -9.77 -3.73
CA GLY A 184 -28.35 -8.57 -3.27
C GLY A 184 -27.21 -8.89 -2.32
N ALA A 185 -26.00 -8.59 -2.76
CA ALA A 185 -24.74 -8.98 -2.14
C ALA A 185 -23.98 -7.82 -1.49
N GLU A 186 -23.26 -8.12 -0.41
CA GLU A 186 -22.13 -7.29 -0.01
C GLU A 186 -21.12 -7.17 -1.17
N SER A 187 -20.46 -6.01 -1.30
CA SER A 187 -19.08 -5.99 -1.80
C SER A 187 -18.16 -5.66 -0.63
N ILE A 188 -17.03 -6.36 -0.57
CA ILE A 188 -16.01 -6.19 0.48
C ILE A 188 -14.64 -5.80 -0.08
N ASN A 189 -14.55 -5.68 -1.40
CA ASN A 189 -13.30 -5.58 -2.15
C ASN A 189 -12.86 -4.12 -2.29
N THR A 190 -11.58 -3.91 -2.56
CA THR A 190 -11.09 -2.60 -3.01
C THR A 190 -11.44 -2.46 -4.49
N PRO A 191 -12.06 -1.35 -4.93
CA PRO A 191 -12.21 -1.05 -6.34
C PRO A 191 -10.86 -0.96 -7.06
N VAL A 192 -10.92 -0.96 -8.39
CA VAL A 192 -9.80 -0.63 -9.27
C VAL A 192 -10.28 0.44 -10.25
N VAL A 193 -9.48 1.46 -10.55
CA VAL A 193 -9.87 2.54 -11.46
C VAL A 193 -8.87 2.68 -12.61
N ALA A 194 -9.32 2.69 -13.87
CA ALA A 194 -8.44 2.80 -15.03
C ALA A 194 -9.20 3.27 -16.27
N ASP A 195 -8.51 3.93 -17.21
CA ASP A 195 -9.02 4.13 -18.57
C ASP A 195 -8.89 2.81 -19.34
N LEU A 196 -9.96 2.01 -19.33
CA LEU A 196 -9.91 0.67 -19.95
C LEU A 196 -9.93 0.77 -21.48
N ALA A 197 -10.57 1.79 -22.04
CA ALA A 197 -10.77 1.92 -23.48
C ALA A 197 -9.66 2.70 -24.21
N GLY A 198 -8.84 3.46 -23.47
CA GLY A 198 -7.92 4.45 -24.01
C GLY A 198 -8.63 5.69 -24.56
N ASP A 199 -9.78 6.07 -23.97
CA ASP A 199 -10.62 7.19 -24.46
C ASP A 199 -10.53 8.48 -23.63
N GLY A 200 -9.84 8.43 -22.49
CA GLY A 200 -9.63 9.54 -21.56
C GLY A 200 -10.61 9.60 -20.38
N HIS A 201 -11.57 8.67 -20.28
CA HIS A 201 -12.44 8.50 -19.12
C HIS A 201 -11.96 7.34 -18.24
N LEU A 202 -12.29 7.36 -16.94
CA LEU A 202 -11.87 6.31 -16.00
C LEU A 202 -13.04 5.40 -15.60
N GLU A 203 -12.95 4.11 -15.95
CA GLU A 203 -13.85 3.08 -15.46
C GLU A 203 -13.49 2.63 -14.03
N VAL A 204 -14.51 2.27 -13.25
CA VAL A 204 -14.36 1.62 -11.94
C VAL A 204 -14.66 0.12 -12.05
N VAL A 205 -13.65 -0.72 -11.87
CA VAL A 205 -13.76 -2.18 -11.84
C VAL A 205 -13.91 -2.68 -10.40
N ILE A 206 -14.85 -3.61 -10.16
CA ILE A 206 -15.18 -4.09 -8.80
C ILE A 206 -15.85 -5.48 -8.80
N GLU A 207 -15.52 -6.33 -7.83
CA GLU A 207 -16.23 -7.59 -7.58
C GLU A 207 -17.37 -7.46 -6.53
N THR A 208 -18.29 -8.40 -6.57
CA THR A 208 -19.40 -8.54 -5.60
C THR A 208 -19.46 -9.95 -5.05
N ASN A 209 -19.97 -10.11 -3.83
CA ASN A 209 -20.26 -11.42 -3.26
C ASN A 209 -21.54 -12.07 -3.86
N GLU A 210 -21.95 -11.71 -5.08
CA GLU A 210 -23.12 -12.28 -5.75
C GLU A 210 -22.85 -13.74 -6.18
N VAL A 211 -23.32 -14.70 -5.39
CA VAL A 211 -23.24 -16.13 -5.74
C VAL A 211 -24.50 -16.57 -6.49
N TYR A 212 -24.34 -16.85 -7.78
CA TYR A 212 -25.32 -17.50 -8.65
C TYR A 212 -24.91 -18.95 -8.95
N ARG A 213 -25.72 -19.70 -9.71
CA ARG A 213 -25.32 -21.02 -10.23
C ARG A 213 -24.12 -20.88 -11.17
N ALA A 214 -23.29 -21.91 -11.20
CA ALA A 214 -22.23 -22.02 -12.21
C ALA A 214 -22.84 -22.11 -13.63
N SER A 215 -22.18 -21.51 -14.62
CA SER A 215 -22.57 -21.58 -16.03
C SER A 215 -22.56 -23.01 -16.58
N GLY A 216 -21.78 -23.90 -15.97
CA GLY A 216 -21.58 -25.29 -16.40
C GLY A 216 -20.57 -25.44 -17.53
N ASN A 217 -19.84 -24.37 -17.87
CA ASN A 217 -18.78 -24.40 -18.88
C ASN A 217 -17.49 -24.99 -18.30
N ALA A 218 -17.31 -26.31 -18.41
CA ALA A 218 -16.13 -27.02 -17.91
C ALA A 218 -14.78 -26.50 -18.46
N ASN A 219 -14.79 -25.83 -19.62
CA ASN A 219 -13.59 -25.23 -20.20
C ASN A 219 -13.03 -24.05 -19.37
N GLN A 220 -13.80 -23.51 -18.39
CA GLN A 220 -13.34 -22.44 -17.49
C GLN A 220 -12.30 -22.88 -16.45
N PHE A 221 -12.02 -24.20 -16.36
CA PHE A 221 -11.14 -24.80 -15.36
C PHE A 221 -9.98 -25.56 -16.00
N PHE A 222 -10.27 -26.34 -17.05
CA PHE A 222 -9.29 -27.21 -17.71
C PHE A 222 -9.17 -26.89 -19.22
N PRO A 223 -8.80 -25.66 -19.62
CA PRO A 223 -8.76 -25.27 -21.03
C PRO A 223 -7.77 -26.09 -21.87
N ASN A 224 -6.67 -26.55 -21.24
CA ASN A 224 -5.55 -27.20 -21.93
C ASN A 224 -5.45 -28.73 -21.68
N GLU A 225 -6.09 -29.29 -20.65
CA GLU A 225 -5.87 -30.67 -20.17
C GLU A 225 -6.57 -31.78 -21.00
N GLN A 226 -6.40 -31.81 -22.33
CA GLN A 226 -7.04 -32.84 -23.16
C GLN A 226 -6.43 -34.26 -23.05
N ASN A 227 -5.33 -34.46 -22.31
CA ASN A 227 -4.60 -35.74 -22.27
C ASN A 227 -3.90 -36.13 -20.95
N ASN A 228 -3.99 -35.37 -19.85
CA ASN A 228 -3.35 -35.73 -18.56
C ASN A 228 -4.38 -36.18 -17.49
N PRO A 229 -4.01 -37.04 -16.51
CA PRO A 229 -4.99 -37.75 -15.70
C PRO A 229 -5.44 -36.98 -14.44
N THR A 230 -6.69 -36.51 -14.44
CA THR A 230 -7.39 -35.98 -13.26
C THR A 230 -7.73 -37.10 -12.25
N SER A 231 -6.73 -37.65 -11.54
CA SER A 231 -6.93 -38.72 -10.55
C SER A 231 -5.92 -38.68 -9.40
N VAL A 232 -6.43 -38.44 -8.18
CA VAL A 232 -5.72 -38.77 -6.93
C VAL A 232 -5.49 -40.30 -6.88
N PRO A 233 -4.39 -40.83 -6.31
CA PRO A 233 -4.13 -42.27 -6.16
C PRO A 233 -5.09 -43.05 -5.22
N GLY A 234 -6.39 -42.99 -5.48
CA GLY A 234 -7.44 -43.66 -4.71
C GLY A 234 -8.84 -43.10 -5.00
N LEU A 235 -8.94 -41.81 -5.35
CA LEU A 235 -10.17 -41.13 -5.72
C LEU A 235 -10.14 -40.75 -7.22
N ASN A 236 -11.21 -41.04 -7.95
CA ASN A 236 -11.37 -40.51 -9.30
C ASN A 236 -11.79 -39.04 -9.21
N THR A 237 -10.85 -38.11 -9.42
CA THR A 237 -11.05 -36.66 -9.20
C THR A 237 -12.22 -36.10 -10.01
N GLY A 238 -12.60 -36.70 -11.14
CA GLY A 238 -13.83 -36.38 -11.86
C GLY A 238 -15.14 -36.54 -11.05
N THR A 239 -15.19 -37.40 -10.03
CA THR A 239 -16.32 -37.43 -9.07
C THR A 239 -16.16 -36.46 -7.92
N VAL A 240 -14.92 -36.13 -7.52
CA VAL A 240 -14.65 -35.13 -6.47
C VAL A 240 -14.98 -33.72 -6.97
N LEU A 241 -14.54 -33.38 -8.18
CA LEU A 241 -14.93 -32.16 -8.89
C LEU A 241 -16.45 -32.11 -9.07
N ALA A 242 -17.07 -33.20 -9.56
CA ALA A 242 -18.53 -33.24 -9.70
C ALA A 242 -19.27 -33.11 -8.35
N ALA A 243 -18.71 -33.61 -7.25
CA ALA A 243 -19.28 -33.47 -5.91
C ALA A 243 -19.11 -32.03 -5.37
N ALA A 244 -17.93 -31.41 -5.56
CA ALA A 244 -17.69 -30.02 -5.21
C ALA A 244 -18.62 -29.09 -6.00
N PHE A 245 -18.65 -29.19 -7.33
CA PHE A 245 -19.59 -28.47 -8.19
C PHE A 245 -21.06 -28.65 -7.76
N ALA A 246 -21.48 -29.89 -7.44
CA ALA A 246 -22.87 -30.18 -7.08
C ALA A 246 -23.24 -29.77 -5.64
N ALA A 247 -22.27 -29.50 -4.76
CA ALA A 247 -22.50 -29.16 -3.36
C ALA A 247 -22.20 -27.69 -3.00
N ALA A 248 -21.21 -27.07 -3.66
CA ALA A 248 -20.67 -25.75 -3.32
C ALA A 248 -20.28 -24.88 -4.54
N GLY A 249 -20.42 -25.40 -5.77
CA GLY A 249 -20.07 -24.65 -6.99
C GLY A 249 -21.07 -23.55 -7.35
N GLY A 250 -20.57 -22.47 -7.96
CA GLY A 250 -21.37 -21.30 -8.33
C GLY A 250 -20.67 -20.39 -9.35
N SER A 251 -21.26 -19.23 -9.65
CA SER A 251 -20.63 -18.16 -10.42
C SER A 251 -20.70 -16.82 -9.70
N GLY A 252 -19.59 -16.08 -9.72
CA GLY A 252 -19.46 -14.71 -9.18
C GLY A 252 -19.63 -13.64 -10.25
N ARG A 253 -19.48 -12.36 -9.88
CA ARG A 253 -19.60 -11.20 -10.79
C ARG A 253 -18.54 -10.14 -10.56
N ILE A 254 -17.85 -9.79 -11.64
CA ILE A 254 -17.00 -8.60 -11.76
C ILE A 254 -17.72 -7.59 -12.64
N TYR A 255 -17.72 -6.32 -12.23
CA TYR A 255 -18.30 -5.18 -12.93
C TYR A 255 -17.20 -4.26 -13.42
N ALA A 256 -17.42 -3.59 -14.55
CA ALA A 256 -16.78 -2.33 -14.89
C ALA A 256 -17.87 -1.25 -15.03
N LEU A 257 -17.66 -0.10 -14.38
CA LEU A 257 -18.62 0.99 -14.27
C LEU A 257 -18.09 2.24 -14.98
N HIS A 258 -18.92 2.94 -15.74
CA HIS A 258 -18.53 4.21 -16.35
C HIS A 258 -18.35 5.33 -15.30
N HIS A 259 -17.47 6.28 -15.61
CA HIS A 259 -17.09 7.39 -14.73
C HIS A 259 -18.28 8.24 -14.22
N ASP A 260 -19.28 8.48 -15.08
CA ASP A 260 -20.50 9.25 -14.76
C ASP A 260 -21.64 8.39 -14.17
N GLY A 261 -21.39 7.10 -13.89
CA GLY A 261 -22.26 6.21 -13.15
C GLY A 261 -23.67 6.13 -13.72
N ASN A 262 -24.70 6.38 -12.89
CA ASN A 262 -26.10 6.28 -13.32
C ASN A 262 -26.54 7.39 -14.31
N LEU A 263 -25.68 8.35 -14.66
CA LEU A 263 -25.96 9.32 -15.74
C LEU A 263 -25.61 8.78 -17.13
N HIS A 264 -24.84 7.68 -17.21
CA HIS A 264 -24.32 7.18 -18.47
C HIS A 264 -25.43 6.79 -19.47
N PRO A 265 -25.36 7.20 -20.75
CA PRO A 265 -26.35 6.88 -21.80
C PRO A 265 -26.53 5.38 -22.13
N GLY A 266 -27.21 4.66 -21.26
CA GLY A 266 -27.49 3.21 -21.38
C GLY A 266 -27.61 2.51 -20.02
N GLY A 267 -27.11 3.14 -18.96
CA GLY A 267 -26.93 2.56 -17.64
C GLY A 267 -25.45 2.55 -17.23
N PRO A 268 -25.15 2.34 -15.94
CA PRO A 268 -23.81 2.56 -15.38
C PRO A 268 -22.76 1.51 -15.76
N PHE A 269 -23.14 0.42 -16.44
CA PHE A 269 -22.24 -0.71 -16.71
C PHE A 269 -21.66 -0.62 -18.11
N VAL A 270 -20.35 -0.84 -18.21
CA VAL A 270 -19.61 -0.92 -19.49
C VAL A 270 -20.18 -2.05 -20.34
N ALA A 271 -20.25 -1.83 -21.65
CA ALA A 271 -20.78 -2.83 -22.59
C ALA A 271 -20.00 -4.16 -22.49
N GLY A 272 -20.72 -5.24 -22.20
CA GLY A 272 -20.15 -6.58 -21.97
C GLY A 272 -20.11 -7.00 -20.49
N TRP A 273 -20.24 -6.05 -19.56
CA TRP A 273 -20.19 -6.27 -18.11
C TRP A 273 -21.60 -6.36 -17.48
N PRO A 274 -21.77 -7.03 -16.32
CA PRO A 274 -20.76 -7.79 -15.58
C PRO A 274 -20.35 -9.10 -16.26
N VAL A 275 -19.06 -9.40 -16.21
CA VAL A 275 -18.53 -10.71 -16.66
C VAL A 275 -18.82 -11.79 -15.61
N LYS A 276 -18.84 -13.04 -16.07
CA LYS A 276 -19.25 -14.21 -15.27
C LYS A 276 -18.15 -15.26 -15.24
N LEU A 277 -17.74 -15.64 -14.05
CA LEU A 277 -16.68 -16.60 -13.78
C LEU A 277 -17.25 -17.72 -12.89
N ASP A 278 -16.92 -18.98 -13.16
CA ASP A 278 -17.36 -20.14 -12.37
C ASP A 278 -16.30 -20.54 -11.33
N GLY A 279 -16.73 -21.09 -10.18
CA GLY A 279 -15.85 -21.66 -9.15
C GLY A 279 -16.35 -22.99 -8.59
N LEU A 280 -15.44 -23.84 -8.11
CA LEU A 280 -15.74 -25.18 -7.55
C LEU A 280 -16.42 -25.13 -6.17
N ALA A 281 -16.06 -24.13 -5.36
CA ALA A 281 -16.46 -23.95 -3.96
C ALA A 281 -16.47 -22.46 -3.56
N ILE A 282 -17.02 -21.59 -4.42
CA ILE A 282 -17.02 -20.12 -4.29
C ILE A 282 -17.46 -19.61 -2.90
N ASP A 283 -18.48 -20.21 -2.31
CA ASP A 283 -19.08 -19.79 -1.04
C ASP A 283 -18.48 -20.49 0.20
N ILE A 284 -17.30 -21.14 0.08
CA ILE A 284 -16.71 -21.90 1.19
C ILE A 284 -16.34 -21.03 2.41
N LEU A 285 -16.05 -19.74 2.18
CA LEU A 285 -16.00 -18.67 3.19
C LEU A 285 -16.99 -17.56 2.79
N PRO A 286 -18.27 -17.58 3.20
CA PRO A 286 -19.34 -16.77 2.61
C PRO A 286 -19.25 -15.23 2.66
N LEU A 287 -18.17 -14.66 3.21
CA LEU A 287 -17.89 -13.23 3.17
C LEU A 287 -16.61 -12.88 2.40
N ILE A 288 -15.72 -13.85 2.17
CA ILE A 288 -14.37 -13.64 1.61
C ILE A 288 -14.18 -14.37 0.28
N GLY A 289 -14.75 -15.57 0.13
CA GLY A 289 -14.57 -16.40 -1.07
C GLY A 289 -15.29 -15.89 -2.34
N PRO A 290 -16.52 -15.36 -2.23
CA PRO A 290 -17.28 -14.93 -3.39
C PRO A 290 -16.77 -13.71 -4.18
N GLY A 291 -15.87 -12.90 -3.64
CA GLY A 291 -15.35 -11.71 -4.31
C GLY A 291 -13.91 -11.39 -3.91
N HIS A 292 -13.02 -11.25 -4.88
CA HIS A 292 -11.61 -10.86 -4.72
C HIS A 292 -11.36 -9.46 -5.29
N ASN A 293 -10.18 -8.88 -5.04
CA ASN A 293 -9.74 -7.73 -5.84
C ASN A 293 -9.19 -8.22 -7.19
N VAL A 294 -9.20 -7.36 -8.20
CA VAL A 294 -8.61 -7.59 -9.53
C VAL A 294 -7.30 -6.82 -9.69
N ALA A 295 -6.55 -7.08 -10.75
CA ALA A 295 -5.44 -6.23 -11.23
C ALA A 295 -5.69 -5.80 -12.68
N VAL A 296 -5.14 -4.67 -13.13
CA VAL A 296 -5.38 -4.11 -14.48
C VAL A 296 -4.07 -3.64 -15.12
N GLY A 297 -3.89 -3.89 -16.41
CA GLY A 297 -2.69 -3.47 -17.16
C GLY A 297 -2.71 -3.92 -18.62
N ASP A 298 -1.76 -3.40 -19.42
CA ASP A 298 -1.48 -3.84 -20.79
C ASP A 298 -0.86 -5.25 -20.72
N MET A 299 -1.63 -6.27 -21.12
CA MET A 299 -1.23 -7.69 -21.04
C MET A 299 -1.42 -8.44 -22.38
N ASP A 300 -1.88 -7.73 -23.42
CA ASP A 300 -2.14 -8.18 -24.77
C ASP A 300 -1.90 -6.96 -25.70
N PRO A 301 -1.16 -7.08 -26.82
CA PRO A 301 -0.87 -5.96 -27.74
C PRO A 301 -2.10 -5.43 -28.53
N SER A 302 -3.29 -5.61 -27.98
CA SER A 302 -4.57 -5.05 -28.40
C SER A 302 -4.78 -3.67 -27.74
N PRO A 303 -5.54 -2.73 -28.35
CA PRO A 303 -5.82 -1.46 -27.70
C PRO A 303 -6.75 -1.60 -26.48
N GLY A 304 -6.31 -1.08 -25.34
CA GLY A 304 -7.06 -1.05 -24.08
C GLY A 304 -6.20 -1.53 -22.90
N LEU A 305 -6.83 -1.83 -21.77
CA LEU A 305 -6.20 -2.48 -20.62
C LEU A 305 -6.96 -3.74 -20.23
N GLU A 306 -6.26 -4.86 -20.06
CA GLU A 306 -6.85 -6.11 -19.59
C GLU A 306 -7.08 -6.12 -18.08
N ILE A 307 -8.12 -6.84 -17.66
CA ILE A 307 -8.50 -7.07 -16.27
C ILE A 307 -8.16 -8.52 -15.91
N ALA A 308 -7.27 -8.69 -14.94
CA ALA A 308 -6.94 -9.99 -14.35
C ALA A 308 -7.85 -10.26 -13.14
N ALA A 309 -8.81 -11.17 -13.30
CA ALA A 309 -9.83 -11.47 -12.29
C ALA A 309 -9.88 -12.97 -11.92
N SER A 310 -10.27 -13.26 -10.68
CA SER A 310 -10.36 -14.60 -10.12
C SER A 310 -11.32 -14.60 -8.94
N LEU A 311 -12.04 -15.69 -8.68
CA LEU A 311 -12.80 -15.91 -7.46
C LEU A 311 -12.36 -17.21 -6.78
N THR A 312 -12.86 -17.51 -5.58
CA THR A 312 -12.40 -18.70 -4.85
C THR A 312 -12.67 -19.98 -5.65
N THR A 313 -11.59 -20.71 -5.93
CA THR A 313 -11.51 -21.93 -6.75
C THR A 313 -11.90 -21.78 -8.22
N SER A 314 -11.70 -20.61 -8.83
CA SER A 314 -11.63 -20.46 -10.30
C SER A 314 -10.18 -20.50 -10.80
N ASN A 315 -10.01 -20.44 -12.13
CA ASN A 315 -8.75 -20.00 -12.73
C ASN A 315 -8.56 -18.49 -12.53
N LEU A 316 -7.33 -17.99 -12.71
CA LEU A 316 -7.04 -16.56 -12.87
C LEU A 316 -7.17 -16.24 -14.37
N VAL A 317 -7.93 -15.21 -14.72
CA VAL A 317 -8.44 -15.01 -16.08
C VAL A 317 -8.26 -13.56 -16.51
N LEU A 318 -7.75 -13.38 -17.73
CA LEU A 318 -7.72 -12.09 -18.42
C LEU A 318 -9.04 -11.83 -19.15
N PHE A 319 -9.60 -10.65 -18.94
CA PHE A 319 -10.72 -10.09 -19.71
C PHE A 319 -10.27 -8.79 -20.37
N ARG A 320 -10.73 -8.56 -21.61
CA ARG A 320 -10.57 -7.27 -22.29
C ARG A 320 -11.54 -6.21 -21.74
N PRO A 321 -11.35 -4.91 -22.07
CA PRO A 321 -12.29 -3.84 -21.75
C PRO A 321 -13.75 -4.11 -22.14
N ASP A 322 -13.99 -4.84 -23.23
CA ASP A 322 -15.34 -5.23 -23.69
C ASP A 322 -15.93 -6.47 -22.97
N GLY A 323 -15.28 -6.93 -21.90
CA GLY A 323 -15.67 -8.11 -21.13
C GLY A 323 -15.37 -9.44 -21.83
N THR A 324 -14.69 -9.46 -22.99
CA THR A 324 -14.33 -10.73 -23.63
C THR A 324 -13.19 -11.43 -22.89
N ARG A 325 -13.41 -12.70 -22.51
CA ARG A 325 -12.37 -13.55 -21.92
C ARG A 325 -11.26 -13.81 -22.94
N LEU A 326 -10.06 -13.31 -22.64
CA LEU A 326 -8.87 -13.44 -23.47
C LEU A 326 -8.20 -14.80 -23.27
N ARG A 327 -7.77 -15.09 -22.03
CA ARG A 327 -7.02 -16.30 -21.67
C ARG A 327 -7.12 -16.57 -20.17
N ASP A 328 -6.90 -17.82 -19.81
CA ASP A 328 -6.63 -18.25 -18.45
C ASP A 328 -5.10 -18.26 -18.23
N MET A 329 -4.64 -17.94 -17.02
CA MET A 329 -3.29 -18.31 -16.58
C MET A 329 -3.30 -19.81 -16.28
N ASP A 330 -2.38 -20.59 -16.88
CA ASP A 330 -2.47 -22.05 -16.83
C ASP A 330 -2.25 -22.60 -15.41
N PRO A 331 -3.26 -23.21 -14.77
CA PRO A 331 -3.13 -23.74 -13.41
C PRO A 331 -2.44 -25.11 -13.36
N SER A 332 -2.24 -25.76 -14.52
CA SER A 332 -1.74 -27.14 -14.66
C SER A 332 -0.26 -27.22 -15.05
N ALA A 333 0.29 -26.09 -15.52
CA ALA A 333 1.68 -25.96 -15.92
C ALA A 333 2.59 -25.59 -14.73
N HIS A 334 3.83 -26.09 -14.75
CA HIS A 334 4.85 -25.79 -13.76
C HIS A 334 6.15 -25.44 -14.48
N GLY A 335 6.81 -24.36 -14.06
CA GLY A 335 8.12 -23.93 -14.56
C GLY A 335 9.24 -24.92 -14.20
N PRO A 336 10.33 -24.97 -14.99
CA PRO A 336 11.42 -25.94 -14.83
C PRO A 336 12.17 -25.90 -13.48
N LEU A 337 11.98 -24.87 -12.65
CA LEU A 337 12.59 -24.68 -11.33
C LEU A 337 11.57 -24.71 -10.17
N SER A 338 10.30 -24.99 -10.46
CA SER A 338 9.22 -25.23 -9.47
C SER A 338 9.57 -26.38 -8.51
N ASP A 339 9.17 -26.27 -7.24
CA ASP A 339 9.51 -27.21 -6.16
C ASP A 339 8.33 -28.04 -5.60
N THR A 340 7.20 -28.08 -6.32
CA THR A 340 5.96 -28.81 -5.98
C THR A 340 6.06 -30.34 -6.10
N ALA A 341 7.10 -30.94 -5.53
CA ALA A 341 7.46 -32.35 -5.74
C ALA A 341 6.56 -33.37 -5.00
N GLN A 342 5.73 -32.94 -4.05
CA GLN A 342 4.86 -33.83 -3.25
C GLN A 342 3.42 -33.89 -3.78
N ASP A 343 2.91 -32.78 -4.31
CA ASP A 343 1.68 -32.72 -5.10
C ASP A 343 1.89 -31.76 -6.27
N ASN A 344 1.70 -32.27 -7.49
CA ASN A 344 1.87 -31.54 -8.74
C ASN A 344 0.56 -31.57 -9.57
N SER A 345 -0.57 -31.57 -8.87
CA SER A 345 -1.90 -31.38 -9.44
C SER A 345 -2.21 -29.89 -9.62
N SER A 346 -3.13 -29.58 -10.55
CA SER A 346 -3.46 -28.22 -10.98
C SER A 346 -3.85 -27.33 -9.80
N VAL A 347 -3.34 -26.09 -9.78
CA VAL A 347 -3.46 -25.18 -8.64
C VAL A 347 -4.79 -24.44 -8.67
N LEU A 348 -5.45 -24.36 -7.51
CA LEU A 348 -6.68 -23.62 -7.29
C LEU A 348 -6.41 -22.29 -6.61
N ASN A 349 -6.96 -21.23 -7.17
CA ASN A 349 -6.90 -19.88 -6.63
C ASN A 349 -7.77 -19.75 -5.38
N LEU A 350 -7.25 -19.08 -4.34
CA LEU A 350 -7.96 -18.80 -3.10
C LEU A 350 -8.02 -17.28 -2.83
N PHE A 351 -8.20 -16.92 -1.56
CA PHE A 351 -8.67 -15.64 -1.01
C PHE A 351 -7.67 -14.48 -1.06
N GLU A 352 -6.52 -14.69 -1.69
CA GLU A 352 -5.45 -13.73 -1.87
C GLU A 352 -5.68 -12.93 -3.15
N TYR A 353 -5.19 -11.69 -3.24
CA TYR A 353 -5.43 -10.86 -4.42
C TYR A 353 -4.27 -10.96 -5.42
N PRO A 354 -4.53 -10.86 -6.74
CA PRO A 354 -3.48 -10.86 -7.74
C PRO A 354 -2.62 -9.60 -7.62
N ALA A 355 -1.32 -9.75 -7.83
CA ALA A 355 -0.40 -8.64 -8.11
C ALA A 355 0.09 -8.74 -9.56
N ILE A 356 0.48 -7.61 -10.14
CA ILE A 356 0.93 -7.47 -11.53
C ILE A 356 2.22 -6.64 -11.59
N GLY A 357 3.10 -6.98 -12.53
CA GLY A 357 4.33 -6.23 -12.83
C GLY A 357 5.37 -7.12 -13.51
N ASP A 358 6.35 -6.52 -14.17
CA ASP A 358 7.44 -7.23 -14.87
C ASP A 358 8.54 -7.65 -13.86
N ILE A 359 8.71 -8.96 -13.62
CA ILE A 359 9.73 -9.48 -12.67
C ILE A 359 11.02 -9.95 -13.34
N ASP A 360 10.98 -10.50 -14.55
CA ASP A 360 12.21 -10.98 -15.23
C ASP A 360 12.87 -9.91 -16.13
N ARG A 361 12.17 -8.79 -16.35
CA ARG A 361 12.53 -7.64 -17.21
C ARG A 361 12.62 -7.99 -18.70
N ASP A 362 11.78 -8.91 -19.19
CA ASP A 362 11.59 -9.15 -20.63
C ASP A 362 10.73 -8.09 -21.34
N GLY A 363 9.99 -7.26 -20.60
CA GLY A 363 9.15 -6.19 -21.11
C GLY A 363 7.66 -6.55 -21.28
N ASN A 364 7.22 -7.71 -20.83
CA ASN A 364 5.81 -8.05 -20.63
C ASN A 364 5.45 -7.94 -19.14
N LEU A 365 4.17 -7.79 -18.80
CA LEU A 365 3.72 -7.86 -17.41
C LEU A 365 3.51 -9.31 -16.97
N ASP A 366 3.95 -9.64 -15.75
CA ASP A 366 3.65 -10.89 -15.08
C ASP A 366 2.48 -10.73 -14.10
N LEU A 367 1.72 -11.80 -13.91
CA LEU A 367 0.66 -11.91 -12.90
C LEU A 367 1.06 -12.91 -11.83
N THR A 368 0.74 -12.61 -10.57
CA THR A 368 1.11 -13.44 -9.43
C THR A 368 -0.03 -13.57 -8.43
N LYS A 369 -0.23 -14.77 -7.87
CA LYS A 369 -1.32 -15.05 -6.93
C LYS A 369 -1.06 -16.31 -6.10
N VAL A 370 -1.47 -16.32 -4.84
CA VAL A 370 -1.40 -17.51 -3.97
C VAL A 370 -2.54 -18.50 -4.31
N GLY A 371 -2.25 -19.78 -4.15
CA GLY A 371 -3.21 -20.86 -4.35
C GLY A 371 -2.87 -22.11 -3.55
N VAL A 372 -3.69 -23.15 -3.74
CA VAL A 372 -3.50 -24.48 -3.16
C VAL A 372 -3.57 -25.53 -4.26
N THR A 373 -2.73 -26.57 -4.22
CA THR A 373 -2.85 -27.68 -5.18
C THR A 373 -4.18 -28.43 -4.99
N LEU A 374 -4.69 -29.08 -6.05
CA LEU A 374 -6.06 -29.62 -6.10
C LEU A 374 -6.43 -30.55 -4.93
N ASN A 375 -5.46 -31.27 -4.35
CA ASN A 375 -5.69 -32.12 -3.18
C ASN A 375 -6.17 -31.33 -1.94
N GLY A 376 -5.78 -30.05 -1.80
CA GLY A 376 -6.23 -29.18 -0.71
C GLY A 376 -7.74 -28.91 -0.73
N LEU A 377 -8.37 -28.88 -1.92
CA LEU A 377 -9.83 -28.81 -2.03
C LEU A 377 -10.49 -30.11 -1.58
N VAL A 378 -9.85 -31.27 -1.82
CA VAL A 378 -10.37 -32.57 -1.39
C VAL A 378 -10.50 -32.60 0.13
N ASP A 379 -9.47 -32.17 0.86
CA ASP A 379 -9.50 -32.07 2.33
C ASP A 379 -10.45 -31.00 2.85
N LEU A 380 -10.63 -29.90 2.11
CA LEU A 380 -11.53 -28.79 2.48
C LEU A 380 -13.02 -29.18 2.37
N VAL A 381 -13.41 -30.03 1.41
CA VAL A 381 -14.82 -30.42 1.19
C VAL A 381 -15.17 -31.85 1.60
N LEU A 382 -14.20 -32.77 1.69
CA LEU A 382 -14.40 -34.16 2.11
C LEU A 382 -13.68 -34.46 3.43
N VAL A 383 -14.47 -34.60 4.50
CA VAL A 383 -13.94 -34.83 5.85
C VAL A 383 -13.04 -36.07 5.90
N GLY A 384 -11.78 -35.86 6.30
CA GLY A 384 -10.87 -36.91 6.74
C GLY A 384 -10.22 -37.74 5.63
N GLN A 385 -10.00 -37.17 4.43
CA GLN A 385 -9.11 -37.81 3.46
C GLN A 385 -7.64 -37.67 3.92
N ASN A 386 -7.21 -36.45 4.25
CA ASN A 386 -5.85 -36.07 4.65
C ASN A 386 -4.85 -36.28 3.50
N GLU A 387 -5.22 -35.83 2.30
CA GLU A 387 -4.38 -35.98 1.10
C GLU A 387 -3.18 -35.02 1.13
N PRO A 388 -1.99 -35.43 0.64
CA PRO A 388 -0.86 -34.52 0.49
C PRO A 388 -1.18 -33.35 -0.47
N PHE A 389 -1.02 -32.12 -0.02
CA PHE A 389 -1.18 -30.90 -0.84
C PHE A 389 -0.11 -29.84 -0.49
N HIS A 390 0.01 -28.81 -1.33
CA HIS A 390 0.86 -27.63 -1.09
C HIS A 390 0.03 -26.34 -1.09
N HIS A 391 0.38 -25.40 -0.22
CA HIS A 391 0.16 -23.98 -0.49
C HIS A 391 1.27 -23.49 -1.42
N VAL A 392 0.93 -22.64 -2.38
CA VAL A 392 1.90 -22.13 -3.37
C VAL A 392 1.70 -20.66 -3.68
N LEU A 393 2.78 -19.95 -3.95
CA LEU A 393 2.75 -18.73 -4.75
C LEU A 393 2.87 -19.12 -6.22
N GLN A 394 2.03 -18.56 -7.08
CA GLN A 394 2.10 -18.72 -8.54
C GLN A 394 2.56 -17.40 -9.17
N ALA A 395 3.29 -17.49 -10.29
CA ALA A 395 3.62 -16.37 -11.16
C ALA A 395 3.58 -16.84 -12.62
N TRP A 396 3.01 -16.03 -13.51
CA TRP A 396 2.88 -16.31 -14.95
C TRP A 396 3.13 -15.05 -15.77
N ASN A 397 3.80 -15.21 -16.91
CA ASN A 397 3.88 -14.17 -17.94
C ASN A 397 2.49 -13.96 -18.56
N ALA A 398 1.87 -12.79 -18.36
CA ALA A 398 0.46 -12.57 -18.70
C ALA A 398 0.22 -12.63 -20.23
N ALA A 399 1.19 -12.14 -21.01
CA ALA A 399 1.18 -12.16 -22.47
C ALA A 399 1.08 -13.57 -23.06
N THR A 400 1.54 -14.61 -22.35
CA THR A 400 1.46 -16.03 -22.76
C THR A 400 0.49 -16.87 -21.93
N GLY A 401 0.25 -16.54 -20.66
CA GLY A 401 -0.46 -17.37 -19.69
C GLY A 401 0.31 -18.62 -19.25
N GLN A 402 1.65 -18.61 -19.36
CA GLN A 402 2.52 -19.71 -18.92
C GLN A 402 3.30 -19.32 -17.65
N PRO A 403 3.57 -20.28 -16.75
CA PRO A 403 4.24 -20.00 -15.48
C PRO A 403 5.69 -19.57 -15.72
N LEU A 404 6.18 -18.71 -14.83
CA LEU A 404 7.60 -18.34 -14.78
C LEU A 404 8.45 -19.50 -14.25
N ASP A 405 9.75 -19.46 -14.54
CA ASP A 405 10.66 -20.60 -14.36
C ASP A 405 10.63 -21.19 -12.93
N GLY A 406 10.57 -20.34 -11.90
CA GLY A 406 10.52 -20.74 -10.49
C GLY A 406 9.17 -21.24 -9.95
N PHE A 407 8.09 -21.17 -10.75
CA PHE A 407 6.72 -21.16 -10.25
C PHE A 407 5.84 -22.29 -10.81
N PRO A 408 4.83 -22.77 -10.06
CA PRO A 408 4.47 -22.40 -8.69
C PRO A 408 5.55 -22.78 -7.67
N ARG A 409 5.64 -22.00 -6.60
CA ARG A 409 6.65 -22.08 -5.54
C ARG A 409 5.97 -22.42 -4.22
N VAL A 410 6.43 -23.44 -3.51
CA VAL A 410 5.83 -23.87 -2.24
C VAL A 410 6.03 -22.81 -1.15
N ILE A 411 4.96 -22.52 -0.41
CA ILE A 411 4.96 -21.65 0.78
C ILE A 411 4.32 -22.38 1.98
N ASP A 412 4.54 -21.90 3.20
CA ASP A 412 4.16 -22.66 4.41
C ASP A 412 2.64 -22.77 4.64
N ASP A 413 1.91 -21.68 4.40
CA ASP A 413 0.50 -21.52 4.80
C ASP A 413 -0.28 -20.66 3.80
N PHE A 414 -1.60 -20.61 3.94
CA PHE A 414 -2.47 -19.67 3.22
C PHE A 414 -2.01 -18.22 3.39
N GLY A 415 -2.20 -17.41 2.35
CA GLY A 415 -1.96 -15.97 2.36
C GLY A 415 -3.21 -15.15 2.65
N LEU A 416 -4.28 -15.73 3.23
CA LEU A 416 -5.62 -15.12 3.39
C LEU A 416 -5.64 -13.57 3.44
N THR A 417 -6.23 -12.93 2.42
CA THR A 417 -6.31 -11.46 2.25
C THR A 417 -4.98 -10.70 2.11
N THR A 418 -3.85 -11.37 1.84
CA THR A 418 -2.59 -10.72 1.41
C THR A 418 -2.58 -10.45 -0.09
N VAL A 419 -1.62 -9.61 -0.48
CA VAL A 419 -1.26 -9.28 -1.86
C VAL A 419 0.28 -9.29 -1.88
N PRO A 420 0.93 -10.00 -2.82
CA PRO A 420 2.37 -9.87 -3.00
C PRO A 420 2.77 -8.43 -3.38
N LEU A 421 3.97 -8.00 -2.99
CA LEU A 421 4.59 -6.78 -3.50
C LEU A 421 5.75 -7.18 -4.42
N LEU A 422 5.77 -6.61 -5.63
CA LEU A 422 6.92 -6.67 -6.52
C LEU A 422 7.89 -5.53 -6.15
N ALA A 423 9.09 -5.87 -5.68
CA ALA A 423 10.15 -4.89 -5.41
C ALA A 423 11.53 -5.55 -5.34
N ASN A 424 12.58 -4.87 -5.84
CA ASN A 424 13.98 -5.31 -5.64
C ASN A 424 14.36 -5.11 -4.16
N VAL A 425 14.63 -6.20 -3.44
CA VAL A 425 15.04 -6.17 -2.03
C VAL A 425 16.44 -6.75 -1.82
N GLY A 426 17.23 -6.82 -2.89
CA GLY A 426 18.65 -7.09 -2.86
C GLY A 426 19.10 -8.11 -3.90
N PRO A 427 20.39 -8.12 -4.24
CA PRO A 427 20.89 -8.92 -5.34
C PRO A 427 20.77 -10.44 -5.13
N THR A 428 20.07 -11.12 -6.04
CA THR A 428 19.93 -12.58 -6.05
C THR A 428 21.03 -13.22 -6.92
N ILE A 429 21.68 -14.28 -6.42
CA ILE A 429 22.86 -14.89 -7.07
C ILE A 429 22.42 -16.08 -7.95
N ASP A 430 22.45 -15.90 -9.28
CA ASP A 430 22.35 -17.01 -10.23
C ASP A 430 23.56 -17.16 -11.19
N PRO A 431 24.48 -18.12 -10.94
CA PRO A 431 25.58 -18.43 -11.87
C PRO A 431 25.13 -19.18 -13.15
N GLY A 432 23.84 -19.53 -13.28
CA GLY A 432 23.25 -20.13 -14.48
C GLY A 432 22.80 -19.09 -15.51
N VAL A 433 22.13 -18.02 -15.07
CA VAL A 433 21.70 -16.88 -15.91
C VAL A 433 22.80 -15.82 -16.04
N ASP A 434 23.48 -15.45 -14.95
CA ASP A 434 24.66 -14.58 -15.00
C ASP A 434 25.91 -15.24 -14.38
N PRO A 435 26.85 -15.74 -15.23
CA PRO A 435 28.15 -16.26 -14.78
C PRO A 435 29.08 -15.22 -14.12
N GLY A 436 28.76 -13.92 -14.17
CA GLY A 436 29.46 -12.85 -13.45
C GLY A 436 29.00 -12.70 -11.99
N GLY A 437 27.70 -12.71 -11.77
CA GLY A 437 27.01 -12.78 -10.50
C GLY A 437 26.15 -11.55 -10.18
N THR A 438 25.08 -11.80 -9.42
CA THR A 438 24.07 -10.85 -8.90
C THR A 438 23.12 -10.24 -9.94
N LEU A 439 21.93 -10.83 -10.02
CA LEU A 439 20.75 -10.24 -10.64
C LEU A 439 20.21 -9.13 -9.72
N ASP A 440 20.05 -7.93 -10.25
CA ASP A 440 19.47 -6.76 -9.57
C ASP A 440 18.03 -6.52 -10.09
N LEU A 441 17.24 -7.60 -10.04
CA LEU A 441 15.85 -7.69 -10.50
C LEU A 441 14.88 -7.48 -9.31
N PRO A 442 13.57 -7.37 -9.54
CA PRO A 442 12.59 -7.35 -8.46
C PRO A 442 12.36 -8.76 -7.89
N GLU A 443 11.85 -8.82 -6.66
CA GLU A 443 11.35 -10.05 -6.04
C GLU A 443 9.85 -9.94 -5.69
N LEU A 444 9.17 -11.09 -5.66
CA LEU A 444 7.82 -11.24 -5.09
C LEU A 444 7.90 -11.39 -3.58
N ILE A 445 7.68 -10.29 -2.87
CA ILE A 445 7.59 -10.25 -1.41
C ILE A 445 6.20 -10.77 -1.01
N SER A 446 6.15 -11.93 -0.34
CA SER A 446 4.91 -12.60 0.03
C SER A 446 4.93 -13.15 1.46
N GLY A 447 3.83 -12.96 2.20
CA GLY A 447 3.70 -13.30 3.62
C GLY A 447 2.49 -14.19 3.90
N ASN A 448 2.64 -15.10 4.87
CA ASN A 448 1.67 -16.19 5.13
C ASN A 448 1.21 -16.31 6.60
N GLY A 449 0.30 -17.25 6.86
CA GLY A 449 -0.23 -17.56 8.20
C GLY A 449 0.76 -18.19 9.19
N LEU A 450 1.88 -18.77 8.72
CA LEU A 450 2.95 -19.36 9.55
C LEU A 450 4.17 -18.43 9.73
N TYR A 451 3.95 -17.13 9.57
CA TYR A 451 4.81 -16.05 10.06
C TYR A 451 6.13 -15.82 9.30
N LEU A 452 6.29 -16.45 8.15
CA LEU A 452 7.38 -16.19 7.21
C LEU A 452 6.96 -15.15 6.17
N VAL A 453 7.92 -14.34 5.77
CA VAL A 453 7.84 -13.45 4.60
C VAL A 453 8.98 -13.83 3.67
N HIS A 454 8.66 -14.30 2.48
CA HIS A 454 9.61 -14.62 1.41
C HIS A 454 9.80 -13.44 0.48
N ALA A 455 10.87 -13.46 -0.30
CA ALA A 455 11.08 -12.58 -1.45
C ALA A 455 11.69 -13.40 -2.60
N PHE A 456 10.87 -13.82 -3.57
CA PHE A 456 11.30 -14.72 -4.65
C PHE A 456 11.56 -13.99 -5.97
N ASP A 457 12.73 -14.21 -6.59
CA ASP A 457 12.99 -13.84 -7.98
C ASP A 457 12.17 -14.71 -8.96
N PHE A 458 12.18 -14.37 -10.26
CA PHE A 458 11.47 -15.14 -11.30
C PHE A 458 11.92 -16.62 -11.40
N THR A 459 13.09 -16.97 -10.89
CA THR A 459 13.64 -18.34 -10.81
C THR A 459 13.26 -19.09 -9.54
N GLY A 460 12.54 -18.44 -8.62
CA GLY A 460 12.09 -19.01 -7.34
C GLY A 460 13.17 -19.03 -6.25
N ARG A 461 14.17 -18.16 -6.34
CA ARG A 461 15.25 -17.99 -5.35
C ARG A 461 15.06 -16.73 -4.53
N GLU A 462 15.70 -16.66 -3.36
CA GLU A 462 15.60 -15.49 -2.48
C GLU A 462 16.96 -14.79 -2.30
N PRO A 463 16.98 -13.44 -2.16
CA PRO A 463 18.18 -12.69 -1.84
C PRO A 463 18.79 -13.09 -0.48
N ALA A 464 20.07 -12.74 -0.29
CA ALA A 464 20.77 -13.04 0.96
C ALA A 464 20.09 -12.37 2.17
N GLY A 465 19.65 -13.17 3.14
CA GLY A 465 18.96 -12.68 4.34
C GLY A 465 17.42 -12.75 4.28
N TRP A 466 16.88 -13.50 3.33
CA TRP A 466 15.49 -13.95 3.29
C TRP A 466 15.39 -15.48 3.53
N PRO A 467 14.22 -16.01 3.95
CA PRO A 467 13.00 -15.29 4.33
C PRO A 467 13.12 -14.57 5.69
N LYS A 468 12.23 -13.60 5.96
CA LYS A 468 12.10 -12.97 7.27
C LYS A 468 11.16 -13.78 8.17
N LEU A 469 11.55 -13.99 9.42
CA LEU A 469 10.68 -14.60 10.44
C LEU A 469 10.11 -13.53 11.37
N THR A 470 8.78 -13.46 11.48
CA THR A 470 8.07 -12.42 12.24
C THR A 470 7.33 -12.91 13.47
N GLY A 471 6.99 -14.20 13.53
CA GLY A 471 6.23 -14.79 14.64
C GLY A 471 4.76 -14.32 14.76
N GLY A 472 4.22 -13.66 13.73
CA GLY A 472 2.82 -13.24 13.64
C GLY A 472 2.29 -13.26 12.19
N TRP A 473 0.97 -13.28 12.02
CA TRP A 473 0.31 -13.47 10.72
C TRP A 473 0.22 -12.16 9.93
N HIS A 474 0.73 -12.15 8.69
CA HIS A 474 0.65 -11.00 7.77
C HIS A 474 -0.73 -10.88 7.12
N THR A 475 -1.22 -9.65 6.88
CA THR A 475 -2.54 -9.39 6.27
C THR A 475 -2.51 -8.19 5.32
N GLY A 476 -2.97 -8.37 4.07
CA GLY A 476 -2.85 -7.40 2.97
C GLY A 476 -1.40 -7.05 2.59
N ALA A 477 -1.23 -6.19 1.58
CA ALA A 477 0.09 -5.79 1.06
C ALA A 477 1.01 -5.13 2.11
N PRO A 478 2.34 -5.32 2.03
CA PRO A 478 3.33 -4.50 2.74
C PRO A 478 3.34 -3.06 2.21
N ALA A 479 4.17 -2.21 2.82
CA ALA A 479 4.53 -0.89 2.31
C ALA A 479 6.04 -0.83 2.03
N ALA A 480 6.43 -0.14 0.96
CA ALA A 480 7.81 0.13 0.56
C ALA A 480 8.18 1.62 0.77
N GLY A 481 9.44 2.01 0.72
CA GLY A 481 9.84 3.42 0.76
C GLY A 481 11.31 3.62 1.13
N ASP A 482 11.76 4.86 1.23
CA ASP A 482 13.00 5.25 1.91
C ASP A 482 12.53 6.05 3.13
N ILE A 483 12.59 5.43 4.31
CA ILE A 483 11.99 5.96 5.53
C ILE A 483 13.02 6.62 6.46
N ASP A 484 14.32 6.42 6.20
CA ASP A 484 15.42 6.98 7.01
C ASP A 484 16.43 7.86 6.24
N ASP A 485 16.20 8.13 4.94
CA ASP A 485 16.90 9.10 4.08
C ASP A 485 18.34 8.66 3.71
N ASP A 486 18.56 7.35 3.55
CA ASP A 486 19.85 6.73 3.15
C ASP A 486 19.99 6.43 1.64
N GLY A 487 18.90 6.48 0.87
CA GLY A 487 18.87 6.21 -0.58
C GLY A 487 18.51 4.77 -0.97
N ARG A 488 18.17 3.90 -0.02
CA ARG A 488 17.77 2.49 -0.25
C ARG A 488 16.26 2.27 -0.22
N LEU A 489 15.88 1.04 -0.52
CA LEU A 489 14.56 0.54 -0.21
C LEU A 489 14.46 -0.07 1.19
N ASP A 490 13.49 0.39 1.97
CA ASP A 490 12.91 -0.27 3.13
C ASP A 490 11.59 -0.99 2.82
N ILE A 491 11.32 -2.08 3.54
CA ILE A 491 10.03 -2.77 3.54
C ILE A 491 9.43 -2.75 4.96
N ALA A 492 8.15 -2.37 5.09
CA ALA A 492 7.40 -2.48 6.34
C ALA A 492 6.13 -3.34 6.19
N TRP A 493 5.89 -4.24 7.14
CA TRP A 493 4.69 -5.08 7.18
C TRP A 493 4.15 -5.27 8.62
N PRO A 494 2.88 -4.95 8.90
CA PRO A 494 2.20 -5.37 10.13
C PRO A 494 1.91 -6.87 10.21
N THR A 495 2.04 -7.45 11.41
CA THR A 495 1.32 -8.68 11.75
C THR A 495 0.01 -8.38 12.50
N ARG A 496 -0.96 -9.28 12.37
CA ARG A 496 -2.29 -9.25 12.99
C ARG A 496 -2.27 -9.08 14.52
N GLU A 497 -1.19 -9.50 15.16
CA GLU A 497 -0.95 -9.42 16.60
C GLU A 497 -0.58 -7.99 17.07
N GLY A 498 -0.35 -7.07 16.12
CA GLY A 498 0.02 -5.68 16.39
C GLY A 498 1.54 -5.43 16.45
N ASN A 499 2.35 -6.38 15.97
CA ASN A 499 3.77 -6.12 15.70
C ASN A 499 3.90 -5.39 14.36
N TYR A 500 4.85 -4.46 14.28
CA TYR A 500 5.20 -3.77 13.05
C TYR A 500 6.68 -4.01 12.78
N PHE A 501 6.97 -4.55 11.61
CA PHE A 501 8.33 -4.76 11.15
C PHE A 501 8.69 -3.68 10.15
N LEU A 502 9.95 -3.27 10.19
CA LEU A 502 10.65 -2.44 9.21
C LEU A 502 11.96 -3.16 8.91
N TRP A 503 12.34 -3.22 7.64
CA TRP A 503 13.55 -3.87 7.15
C TRP A 503 14.21 -3.02 6.07
N ASP A 504 15.34 -2.43 6.42
CA ASP A 504 16.33 -1.90 5.51
C ASP A 504 16.85 -3.00 4.57
N THR A 505 16.89 -2.71 3.27
CA THR A 505 17.36 -3.64 2.22
C THR A 505 18.59 -3.08 1.49
N PRO A 506 19.46 -3.91 0.90
CA PRO A 506 20.66 -3.42 0.22
C PRO A 506 20.37 -2.78 -1.16
N ALA A 507 19.14 -2.86 -1.67
CA ALA A 507 18.75 -2.31 -2.97
C ALA A 507 18.63 -0.77 -2.94
N PRO A 508 19.03 -0.05 -4.00
CA PRO A 508 18.82 1.40 -4.10
C PRO A 508 17.34 1.70 -4.37
N MET A 509 16.80 2.79 -3.80
CA MET A 509 15.44 3.26 -4.13
C MET A 509 15.32 3.59 -5.63
N CYS A 510 16.26 4.38 -6.15
CA CYS A 510 16.27 4.74 -7.56
C CYS A 510 16.98 3.68 -8.39
N ASN A 511 16.23 2.93 -9.21
CA ASN A 511 16.81 2.06 -10.22
C ASN A 511 17.67 2.89 -11.20
N THR A 512 18.87 2.40 -11.52
CA THR A 512 19.84 3.10 -12.38
C THR A 512 20.13 2.37 -13.70
N ALA A 513 19.48 1.24 -13.96
CA ALA A 513 19.62 0.49 -15.20
C ALA A 513 19.24 1.36 -16.44
N THR A 514 19.88 1.08 -17.58
CA THR A 514 20.06 2.08 -18.66
C THR A 514 19.39 1.75 -19.99
N THR A 515 18.48 0.77 -20.01
CA THR A 515 17.59 0.51 -21.16
C THR A 515 16.51 1.57 -21.27
N ALA A 516 16.07 1.87 -22.50
CA ALA A 516 15.27 3.05 -22.82
C ALA A 516 13.81 3.03 -22.32
N ASN A 517 13.38 1.95 -21.68
CA ASN A 517 12.07 1.84 -21.02
C ASN A 517 12.13 2.25 -19.54
N LEU A 518 13.32 2.16 -18.92
CA LEU A 518 13.49 2.25 -17.46
C LEU A 518 13.59 3.70 -16.96
N ASP A 519 12.54 4.50 -17.14
CA ASP A 519 12.52 5.90 -16.70
C ASP A 519 12.24 6.09 -15.19
N GLY A 520 11.78 5.04 -14.53
CA GLY A 520 11.42 4.98 -13.11
C GLY A 520 10.09 4.25 -12.88
N ARG A 521 9.24 4.16 -13.91
CA ARG A 521 7.82 3.81 -13.79
C ARG A 521 7.46 2.33 -14.06
N ASP A 522 8.45 1.46 -14.19
CA ASP A 522 8.22 0.01 -14.30
C ASP A 522 7.79 -0.58 -12.94
N GLY A 523 6.93 -1.61 -12.98
CA GLY A 523 6.36 -2.26 -11.78
C GLY A 523 7.38 -2.88 -10.81
N ALA A 524 8.66 -2.88 -11.16
CA ALA A 524 9.80 -3.15 -10.28
C ALA A 524 9.81 -2.31 -8.99
N TYR A 525 9.12 -1.16 -8.96
CA TYR A 525 8.92 -0.38 -7.74
C TYR A 525 7.70 0.54 -7.80
N ASN A 526 6.63 0.22 -7.05
CA ASN A 526 5.67 1.25 -6.62
C ASN A 526 5.79 1.44 -5.09
N PRO A 527 6.39 2.54 -4.60
CA PRO A 527 6.63 2.76 -3.17
C PRO A 527 5.34 2.94 -2.34
N GLN A 528 4.25 3.35 -2.96
CA GLN A 528 3.10 3.91 -2.25
C GLN A 528 1.80 3.21 -2.68
N VAL A 529 0.69 3.63 -2.09
CA VAL A 529 -0.62 3.17 -2.55
C VAL A 529 -0.80 3.76 -3.94
N ASN A 530 -0.76 2.93 -5.00
CA ASN A 530 -1.28 3.33 -6.31
C ASN A 530 -2.70 3.87 -6.06
N TYR A 531 -2.92 5.16 -6.33
CA TYR A 531 -4.13 5.86 -5.90
C TYR A 531 -5.39 5.14 -6.37
N ARG A 532 -5.34 4.61 -7.60
CA ARG A 532 -6.41 3.89 -8.28
C ARG A 532 -6.52 2.40 -7.95
N ASN A 533 -5.63 1.86 -7.10
CA ASN A 533 -5.46 0.45 -6.78
C ASN A 533 -5.29 -0.46 -8.03
N ASN A 534 -4.94 0.11 -9.19
CA ASN A 534 -4.95 -0.61 -10.47
C ASN A 534 -3.67 -1.40 -10.76
N ASN A 535 -2.55 -0.95 -10.19
CA ASN A 535 -1.19 -1.43 -10.47
C ASN A 535 -0.80 -1.31 -11.96
N LEU A 536 -1.39 -0.32 -12.66
CA LEU A 536 -1.08 -0.01 -14.04
C LEU A 536 0.38 0.44 -14.17
N ALA A 537 1.18 -0.36 -14.88
CA ALA A 537 2.56 0.00 -15.20
C ALA A 537 2.59 1.33 -15.98
N GLY A 538 3.51 2.23 -15.61
CA GLY A 538 3.56 3.58 -16.17
C GLY A 538 2.65 4.62 -15.49
N GLU A 539 1.72 4.25 -14.60
CA GLU A 539 0.91 5.24 -13.87
C GLU A 539 1.69 5.82 -12.67
N ASP A 540 2.32 6.96 -12.91
CA ASP A 540 2.95 7.82 -11.91
C ASP A 540 1.90 8.44 -10.97
N THR A 541 2.07 8.17 -9.67
CA THR A 541 1.34 8.77 -8.54
C THR A 541 2.28 9.15 -7.39
N VAL A 542 3.56 9.41 -7.67
CA VAL A 542 4.60 9.60 -6.64
C VAL A 542 5.21 11.00 -6.77
N PRO A 543 4.91 11.93 -5.84
CA PRO A 543 5.31 13.32 -6.02
C PRO A 543 6.83 13.53 -5.97
N PRO A 544 7.34 14.56 -6.67
CA PRO A 544 8.74 14.96 -6.60
C PRO A 544 9.11 15.49 -5.21
N ALA A 545 10.35 15.24 -4.81
CA ALA A 545 10.91 15.84 -3.61
C ALA A 545 10.89 17.38 -3.75
N ARG A 546 10.64 18.11 -2.66
CA ARG A 546 10.82 19.58 -2.70
C ARG A 546 12.30 19.91 -2.79
N LEU A 547 12.64 21.08 -3.34
CA LEU A 547 13.98 21.67 -3.20
C LEU A 547 14.18 22.06 -1.73
N ALA A 548 14.44 21.12 -0.83
CA ALA A 548 14.23 21.32 0.60
C ALA A 548 15.17 22.40 1.18
N PRO A 549 14.71 23.24 2.13
CA PRO A 549 15.58 24.20 2.80
C PRO A 549 16.79 23.57 3.51
N ARG A 550 16.68 22.29 3.93
CA ARG A 550 17.80 21.52 4.49
C ARG A 550 18.92 21.22 3.48
N ASP A 551 18.57 21.21 2.19
CA ASP A 551 19.49 20.93 1.09
C ASP A 551 20.15 22.19 0.49
N VAL A 552 19.80 23.41 0.91
CA VAL A 552 20.37 24.64 0.33
C VAL A 552 21.74 24.96 0.95
N VAL A 553 22.81 24.54 0.27
CA VAL A 553 24.21 24.73 0.70
C VAL A 553 24.64 26.19 0.62
N THR A 554 24.29 26.91 -0.46
CA THR A 554 24.53 28.36 -0.59
C THR A 554 23.49 29.02 -1.50
N SER A 555 23.28 30.32 -1.33
CA SER A 555 22.59 31.15 -2.32
C SER A 555 23.33 32.47 -2.53
N SER A 556 23.18 33.06 -3.73
CA SER A 556 23.90 34.26 -4.14
C SER A 556 23.13 35.07 -5.19
N THR A 557 23.48 36.34 -5.36
CA THR A 557 22.87 37.25 -6.35
C THR A 557 23.93 37.88 -7.25
N ASP A 558 23.62 38.01 -8.55
CA ASP A 558 24.35 38.87 -9.47
C ASP A 558 23.48 40.07 -9.90
N LEU A 559 23.89 41.26 -9.45
CA LEU A 559 23.23 42.53 -9.76
C LEU A 559 23.43 42.98 -11.21
N ALA A 560 24.48 42.53 -11.90
CA ALA A 560 24.77 42.90 -13.28
C ALA A 560 23.88 42.14 -14.28
N THR A 561 23.45 40.92 -13.92
CA THR A 561 22.61 40.05 -14.77
C THR A 561 21.23 39.74 -14.18
N ASN A 562 20.87 40.38 -13.06
CA ASN A 562 19.63 40.18 -12.29
C ASN A 562 19.34 38.69 -12.06
N ALA A 563 20.32 37.99 -11.48
CA ALA A 563 20.28 36.55 -11.28
C ALA A 563 20.30 36.17 -9.79
N ILE A 564 19.61 35.09 -9.45
CA ILE A 564 19.73 34.38 -8.17
C ILE A 564 20.29 32.99 -8.49
N THR A 565 21.38 32.59 -7.84
CA THR A 565 21.92 31.23 -7.93
C THR A 565 21.75 30.56 -6.57
N VAL A 566 21.09 29.41 -6.55
CA VAL A 566 20.90 28.52 -5.39
C VAL A 566 21.69 27.25 -5.67
N THR A 567 22.59 26.86 -4.76
CA THR A 567 23.35 25.61 -4.85
C THR A 567 22.85 24.64 -3.79
N THR A 568 22.47 23.44 -4.20
CA THR A 568 21.95 22.40 -3.30
C THR A 568 22.98 21.31 -2.98
N SER A 569 22.69 20.45 -2.01
CA SER A 569 23.37 19.19 -1.72
C SER A 569 22.79 17.98 -2.44
N ARG A 570 21.49 18.05 -2.81
CA ARG A 570 20.71 17.02 -3.50
C ARG A 570 19.86 17.66 -4.61
N ILE A 571 19.36 16.89 -5.58
CA ILE A 571 18.50 17.40 -6.66
C ILE A 571 17.23 16.54 -6.78
N PRO A 572 16.02 17.13 -6.62
CA PRO A 572 14.77 16.43 -6.88
C PRO A 572 14.65 15.86 -8.29
N GLY A 573 13.92 14.76 -8.37
CA GLY A 573 13.64 14.00 -9.58
C GLY A 573 12.22 14.19 -10.11
N ASP A 574 11.72 13.22 -10.89
CA ASP A 574 10.29 13.06 -11.18
C ASP A 574 9.65 12.46 -9.91
N ASP A 575 9.88 11.19 -9.61
CA ASP A 575 9.52 10.57 -8.34
C ASP A 575 10.59 10.89 -7.28
N LEU A 576 10.27 11.66 -6.23
CA LEU A 576 11.20 11.97 -5.12
C LEU A 576 12.57 12.50 -5.61
N TYR A 577 13.62 11.68 -5.57
CA TYR A 577 14.98 11.94 -6.06
C TYR A 577 15.37 11.11 -7.31
N CYS A 578 14.44 10.36 -7.89
CA CYS A 578 14.60 9.44 -9.03
C CYS A 578 14.11 10.06 -10.36
N GLY A 579 14.45 9.49 -11.53
CA GLY A 579 13.98 10.05 -12.81
C GLY A 579 14.48 11.47 -13.10
N THR A 580 13.67 12.33 -13.72
CA THR A 580 13.97 13.75 -14.02
C THR A 580 12.68 14.57 -14.09
N ALA A 581 12.49 15.53 -13.18
CA ALA A 581 11.29 16.38 -13.14
C ALA A 581 10.95 16.98 -14.51
N ALA A 582 9.67 17.07 -14.86
CA ALA A 582 9.22 17.86 -16.01
C ALA A 582 9.55 19.36 -15.85
N LYS A 583 9.46 19.91 -14.63
CA LYS A 583 9.65 21.35 -14.37
C LYS A 583 10.09 21.68 -12.93
N PHE A 584 11.05 22.60 -12.81
CA PHE A 584 11.25 23.39 -11.59
C PHE A 584 10.55 24.76 -11.74
N ASP A 585 9.41 24.96 -11.09
CA ASP A 585 8.64 26.20 -11.17
C ASP A 585 9.14 27.23 -10.14
N PHE A 586 10.00 28.14 -10.56
CA PHE A 586 10.43 29.25 -9.71
C PHE A 586 9.49 30.45 -9.86
N ARG A 587 8.95 30.92 -8.74
CA ARG A 587 8.07 32.10 -8.67
C ARG A 587 8.57 33.10 -7.64
N PHE A 588 8.24 34.37 -7.83
CA PHE A 588 8.69 35.45 -6.96
C PHE A 588 7.62 36.46 -6.59
N SER A 589 7.86 37.15 -5.47
CA SER A 589 7.03 38.23 -4.92
C SER A 589 7.92 39.39 -4.50
N THR A 590 7.43 40.61 -4.65
CA THR A 590 8.02 41.83 -4.05
C THR A 590 7.19 42.36 -2.87
N ALA A 591 6.04 41.76 -2.58
CA ALA A 591 5.12 42.18 -1.52
C ALA A 591 5.43 41.52 -0.16
N GLY A 592 6.09 40.36 -0.16
CA GLY A 592 6.40 39.59 1.04
C GLY A 592 6.78 38.14 0.73
N PRO A 593 7.17 37.35 1.75
CA PRO A 593 7.50 35.93 1.62
C PRO A 593 6.38 35.12 0.96
N ILE A 594 6.78 34.03 0.29
CA ILE A 594 5.90 33.00 -0.24
C ILE A 594 6.12 31.74 0.62
N THR A 595 5.09 31.32 1.35
CA THR A 595 5.15 30.20 2.33
C THR A 595 3.88 29.35 2.35
N THR A 596 2.99 29.50 1.36
CA THR A 596 1.76 28.71 1.18
C THR A 596 1.43 28.57 -0.31
N GLN A 597 0.67 27.54 -0.71
CA GLN A 597 0.27 27.35 -2.11
C GLN A 597 -0.45 28.59 -2.67
N THR A 598 -1.44 29.14 -1.96
CA THR A 598 -2.17 30.35 -2.40
C THR A 598 -1.27 31.57 -2.63
N GLN A 599 -0.15 31.70 -1.89
CA GLN A 599 0.83 32.76 -2.13
C GLN A 599 1.72 32.46 -3.35
N PHE A 600 1.99 31.18 -3.63
CA PHE A 600 2.74 30.72 -4.79
C PHE A 600 1.90 30.82 -6.08
N ASP A 601 0.61 30.52 -6.02
CA ASP A 601 -0.37 30.73 -7.10
C ASP A 601 -0.50 32.20 -7.50
N ALA A 602 -0.49 33.09 -6.50
CA ALA A 602 -0.49 34.54 -6.70
C ALA A 602 0.90 35.14 -7.03
N ALA A 603 1.98 34.34 -6.93
CA ALA A 603 3.33 34.81 -7.21
C ALA A 603 3.63 34.86 -8.71
N THR A 604 4.60 35.69 -9.08
CA THR A 604 4.98 35.91 -10.48
C THR A 604 5.98 34.85 -10.94
N PRO A 605 5.73 34.07 -12.02
CA PRO A 605 6.73 33.15 -12.58
C PRO A 605 8.00 33.89 -13.05
N VAL A 606 9.17 33.31 -12.75
CA VAL A 606 10.47 33.87 -13.13
C VAL A 606 10.73 33.69 -14.63
N ALA A 607 11.19 34.74 -15.31
CA ALA A 607 11.29 34.79 -16.77
C ALA A 607 12.35 33.86 -17.38
N SER A 608 13.37 33.45 -16.61
CA SER A 608 14.38 32.49 -17.04
C SER A 608 14.74 31.57 -15.87
N VAL A 609 14.40 30.30 -16.04
CA VAL A 609 14.72 29.18 -15.13
C VAL A 609 15.64 28.20 -15.85
N PRO A 610 16.48 27.42 -15.13
CA PRO A 610 17.20 26.31 -15.73
C PRO A 610 16.23 25.21 -16.15
N ALA A 611 16.61 24.40 -17.13
CA ALA A 611 15.95 23.11 -17.33
C ALA A 611 16.21 22.22 -16.10
N PRO A 612 15.28 21.31 -15.74
CA PRO A 612 15.52 20.28 -14.75
C PRO A 612 16.78 19.47 -15.05
N LEU A 613 17.41 18.97 -13.99
CA LEU A 613 18.52 18.04 -14.04
C LEU A 613 18.00 16.68 -13.58
N ARG A 614 18.69 15.59 -13.93
CA ARG A 614 18.34 14.25 -13.41
C ARG A 614 18.36 14.29 -11.88
N GLY A 615 17.35 13.68 -11.28
CA GLY A 615 17.26 13.51 -9.83
C GLY A 615 18.50 12.81 -9.28
N ASN A 616 18.92 13.22 -8.08
CA ASN A 616 20.03 12.63 -7.38
C ASN A 616 19.93 12.86 -5.87
N HIS A 617 19.88 11.76 -5.12
CA HIS A 617 19.88 11.75 -3.66
C HIS A 617 21.25 12.10 -3.05
N ASP A 618 22.35 11.74 -3.70
CA ASP A 618 23.69 11.86 -3.11
C ASP A 618 24.48 13.10 -3.57
N ALA A 619 23.95 13.84 -4.56
CA ALA A 619 24.66 14.95 -5.20
C ALA A 619 23.76 16.13 -5.63
N GLY A 620 24.29 17.34 -5.43
CA GLY A 620 23.60 18.60 -5.67
C GLY A 620 24.09 19.35 -6.92
N ALA A 621 23.41 20.47 -7.25
CA ALA A 621 23.80 21.34 -8.35
C ALA A 621 23.48 22.82 -8.08
N SER A 622 24.01 23.71 -8.92
CA SER A 622 23.74 25.16 -8.87
C SER A 622 22.66 25.57 -9.89
N LEU A 623 21.44 25.77 -9.38
CA LEU A 623 20.29 26.27 -10.14
C LEU A 623 20.35 27.81 -10.20
N THR A 624 20.38 28.38 -11.42
CA THR A 624 20.46 29.85 -11.62
C THR A 624 19.24 30.38 -12.35
N VAL A 625 18.46 31.22 -11.68
CA VAL A 625 17.26 31.86 -12.23
C VAL A 625 17.50 33.35 -12.45
N ARG A 626 16.83 33.96 -13.44
CA ARG A 626 17.10 35.33 -13.90
C ARG A 626 15.82 36.07 -14.24
N ASP A 627 15.71 37.34 -13.83
CA ASP A 627 14.58 38.19 -14.21
C ASP A 627 14.93 39.68 -14.20
N GLY A 628 14.62 40.39 -15.30
CA GLY A 628 14.79 41.84 -15.35
C GLY A 628 13.94 42.60 -14.33
N ARG A 629 12.84 41.99 -13.83
CA ARG A 629 11.94 42.55 -12.81
C ARG A 629 12.53 42.53 -11.39
N PHE A 630 13.62 41.81 -11.15
CA PHE A 630 14.34 41.85 -9.88
C PHE A 630 15.03 43.20 -9.64
N ALA A 631 15.44 43.90 -10.70
CA ALA A 631 16.28 45.09 -10.62
C ALA A 631 15.75 46.16 -9.65
N GLY A 632 16.55 46.50 -8.63
CA GLY A 632 16.19 47.52 -7.63
C GLY A 632 15.16 47.08 -6.57
N GLN A 633 14.72 45.82 -6.56
CA GLN A 633 13.72 45.30 -5.63
C GLN A 633 14.35 44.53 -4.45
N VAL A 634 13.52 44.20 -3.46
CA VAL A 634 13.72 42.99 -2.65
C VAL A 634 12.78 41.92 -3.19
N VAL A 635 13.32 40.74 -3.48
CA VAL A 635 12.66 39.64 -4.18
C VAL A 635 12.57 38.46 -3.23
N PHE A 636 11.36 38.04 -2.88
CA PHE A 636 11.10 36.78 -2.19
C PHE A 636 10.94 35.69 -3.24
N LEU A 637 11.79 34.67 -3.22
CA LEU A 637 11.79 33.57 -4.18
C LEU A 637 11.21 32.31 -3.54
N ALA A 638 10.43 31.56 -4.30
CA ALA A 638 9.98 30.22 -3.95
C ALA A 638 10.07 29.29 -5.16
N ALA A 639 10.03 27.99 -4.91
CA ALA A 639 10.03 26.95 -5.95
C ALA A 639 9.08 25.81 -5.59
N GLN A 640 8.52 25.19 -6.63
CA GLN A 640 7.77 23.94 -6.58
C GLN A 640 8.31 23.04 -7.69
N VAL A 641 8.49 21.75 -7.41
CA VAL A 641 8.87 20.75 -8.42
C VAL A 641 7.59 20.11 -8.96
N VAL A 642 7.58 19.82 -10.26
CA VAL A 642 6.45 19.20 -10.97
C VAL A 642 7.02 18.08 -11.85
N ASP A 643 6.46 16.90 -11.72
CA ASP A 643 6.78 15.71 -12.52
C ASP A 643 6.02 15.70 -13.87
N HIS A 644 6.09 14.59 -14.60
CA HIS A 644 5.40 14.41 -15.88
C HIS A 644 3.92 14.02 -15.80
N ALA A 645 3.43 13.46 -14.68
CA ALA A 645 1.99 13.26 -14.43
C ALA A 645 1.27 14.54 -14.00
N GLY A 646 2.02 15.50 -13.44
CA GLY A 646 1.53 16.74 -12.86
C GLY A 646 1.34 16.72 -11.35
N ASN A 647 1.92 15.77 -10.61
CA ASN A 647 1.97 15.87 -9.15
C ASN A 647 2.96 16.98 -8.74
N LEU A 648 2.87 17.42 -7.49
CA LEU A 648 3.52 18.62 -6.99
C LEU A 648 4.32 18.33 -5.72
N SER A 649 5.54 18.87 -5.64
CA SER A 649 6.22 18.96 -4.34
C SER A 649 5.51 20.00 -3.45
N PRO A 650 5.69 19.96 -2.12
CA PRO A 650 5.37 21.12 -1.29
C PRO A 650 6.15 22.37 -1.72
N VAL A 651 5.59 23.56 -1.47
CA VAL A 651 6.21 24.85 -1.82
C VAL A 651 7.45 25.12 -0.95
N THR A 652 8.64 25.13 -1.55
CA THR A 652 9.86 25.63 -0.91
C THR A 652 9.90 27.15 -0.94
N SER A 653 10.01 27.79 0.24
CA SER A 653 10.45 29.18 0.34
C SER A 653 11.99 29.26 0.30
N LEU A 654 12.55 29.92 -0.72
CA LEU A 654 14.01 30.04 -0.93
C LEU A 654 14.61 31.31 -0.31
N GLY A 655 13.79 32.14 0.35
CA GLY A 655 14.21 33.33 1.07
C GLY A 655 14.12 34.63 0.26
N SER A 656 14.79 35.67 0.78
CA SER A 656 14.72 37.06 0.27
C SER A 656 16.05 37.55 -0.28
N PHE A 657 16.03 38.09 -1.51
CA PHE A 657 17.20 38.50 -2.27
C PHE A 657 17.13 40.00 -2.60
N ALA A 658 18.17 40.76 -2.27
CA ALA A 658 18.20 42.21 -2.43
C ALA A 658 18.93 42.62 -3.72
N PHE A 659 18.20 43.25 -4.64
CA PHE A 659 18.70 43.81 -5.90
C PHE A 659 18.71 45.35 -5.90
N ALA A 660 18.28 45.98 -4.81
CA ALA A 660 18.57 47.38 -4.51
C ALA A 660 20.04 47.53 -4.05
N PRO A 661 20.75 48.61 -4.43
CA PRO A 661 22.04 48.93 -3.83
C PRO A 661 21.90 49.08 -2.31
N PRO A 662 22.89 48.61 -1.51
CA PRO A 662 22.83 48.79 -0.06
C PRO A 662 22.79 50.28 0.27
N THR A 663 21.73 50.73 0.95
CA THR A 663 21.60 52.12 1.37
C THR A 663 22.76 52.47 2.30
N THR A 664 23.64 53.35 1.82
CA THR A 664 24.77 53.86 2.60
C THR A 664 24.26 54.79 3.70
N THR A 665 23.91 54.19 4.83
CA THR A 665 23.61 54.89 6.08
C THR A 665 24.87 55.63 6.53
N THR A 666 25.02 56.87 6.06
CA THR A 666 26.17 57.74 6.37
C THR A 666 26.09 58.18 7.83
N THR A 667 26.54 57.31 8.75
CA THR A 667 26.59 57.57 10.19
C THR A 667 27.51 58.76 10.46
N THR A 668 26.91 59.94 10.54
CA THR A 668 27.65 61.21 10.67
C THR A 668 28.22 61.30 12.09
N SER A 669 29.50 60.97 12.25
CA SER A 669 30.18 60.93 13.54
C SER A 669 30.45 62.34 14.08
N SER A 670 29.45 62.94 14.74
CA SER A 670 29.59 64.24 15.42
C SER A 670 30.45 64.11 16.68
N SER A 671 31.76 64.28 16.55
CA SER A 671 32.71 64.31 17.67
C SER A 671 32.48 65.53 18.57
N THR A 672 31.95 65.33 19.78
CA THR A 672 31.82 66.39 20.80
C THR A 672 32.62 66.02 22.03
N THR A 673 33.73 66.73 22.26
CA THR A 673 34.65 66.49 23.38
C THR A 673 34.28 67.40 24.56
N SER A 674 33.90 66.83 25.71
CA SER A 674 33.79 67.57 26.97
C SER A 674 34.01 66.65 28.18
N SER A 675 34.89 67.03 29.09
CA SER A 675 35.38 66.19 30.20
C SER A 675 35.11 66.82 31.57
N THR A 676 34.58 66.03 32.54
CA THR A 676 34.74 66.18 34.03
C THR A 676 34.39 67.55 34.68
N THR A 677 33.65 67.72 35.79
CA THR A 677 33.01 66.86 36.83
C THR A 677 32.00 67.75 37.63
N ALA A 678 31.29 67.39 38.72
CA ALA A 678 31.27 66.22 39.61
C ALA A 678 29.95 66.07 40.41
N SER A 679 29.60 64.81 40.70
CA SER A 679 29.23 64.25 42.01
C SER A 679 28.24 64.97 42.96
N THR A 680 27.04 64.40 43.11
CA THR A 680 26.58 63.77 44.37
C THR A 680 25.36 62.85 44.06
N THR A 681 25.50 61.53 44.03
CA THR A 681 25.54 60.56 45.15
C THR A 681 24.15 60.10 45.62
N THR A 682 23.73 58.93 45.16
CA THR A 682 22.94 57.96 45.97
C THR A 682 23.09 56.55 45.40
N THR A 683 24.03 55.78 45.95
CA THR A 683 24.23 54.36 45.60
C THR A 683 24.62 53.59 46.86
N SER A 684 24.03 52.42 47.08
CA SER A 684 24.42 51.50 48.17
C SER A 684 24.68 50.09 47.66
N THR A 685 25.87 49.90 47.07
CA THR A 685 26.63 48.63 47.14
C THR A 685 26.97 48.31 48.62
N ALA A 686 27.31 47.09 49.06
CA ALA A 686 28.18 46.05 48.51
C ALA A 686 27.70 44.63 48.93
N THR A 687 28.08 43.48 48.33
CA THR A 687 29.41 42.80 48.21
C THR A 687 30.07 42.46 49.58
N THR A 688 30.77 41.33 49.82
CA THR A 688 31.12 40.17 48.94
C THR A 688 30.53 38.84 49.51
N THR A 689 31.17 37.69 49.84
CA THR A 689 32.57 37.19 49.88
C THR A 689 32.57 35.65 49.81
N SER A 690 33.59 35.00 49.20
CA SER A 690 33.74 33.54 49.09
C SER A 690 35.09 33.00 49.61
N VAL A 691 35.09 31.93 50.42
CA VAL A 691 36.25 31.09 50.86
C VAL A 691 35.70 29.67 51.20
N THR A 692 36.26 28.46 50.97
CA THR A 692 37.47 27.89 50.28
C THR A 692 38.36 27.03 51.21
N ALA A 693 38.95 25.94 50.66
CA ALA A 693 39.88 24.95 51.27
C ALA A 693 39.23 23.79 52.10
N THR A 694 39.82 22.60 52.25
CA THR A 694 41.19 22.11 51.93
C THR A 694 41.21 20.60 51.53
N THR A 695 42.32 20.11 50.96
CA THR A 695 42.53 18.73 50.46
C THR A 695 43.56 17.90 51.25
N SER A 696 43.38 16.57 51.37
CA SER A 696 44.43 15.53 51.16
C SER A 696 43.93 14.08 51.34
N THR A 697 44.71 13.09 50.86
CA THR A 697 44.47 11.63 50.89
C THR A 697 44.97 10.99 52.23
N THR A 698 44.81 9.70 52.58
CA THR A 698 44.94 8.44 51.78
C THR A 698 44.49 7.19 52.58
N ALA A 699 44.24 6.07 51.86
CA ALA A 699 44.31 4.66 52.30
C ALA A 699 43.16 4.01 53.10
N ALA A 700 43.05 2.68 52.95
CA ALA A 700 42.15 1.72 53.61
C ALA A 700 42.99 0.83 54.60
N PRO A 701 42.50 -0.24 55.31
CA PRO A 701 41.42 -1.18 54.94
C PRO A 701 40.50 -1.72 56.09
N THR A 702 39.57 -2.63 55.74
CA THR A 702 38.88 -3.62 56.62
C THR A 702 37.96 -3.07 57.75
N THR A 703 36.97 -3.78 58.32
CA THR A 703 36.51 -5.19 58.22
C THR A 703 35.02 -5.31 58.60
N THR A 704 34.25 -6.22 57.97
CA THR A 704 33.00 -6.86 58.48
C THR A 704 31.78 -5.98 58.85
N THR A 705 30.51 -6.43 58.78
CA THR A 705 29.93 -7.80 58.70
C THR A 705 28.91 -8.00 57.56
N ARG A 706 28.81 -9.27 57.13
CA ARG A 706 27.75 -9.90 56.29
C ARG A 706 26.42 -10.07 57.08
N PRO A 707 25.28 -10.55 56.51
CA PRO A 707 25.11 -11.19 55.18
C PRO A 707 23.87 -10.77 54.31
N PRO A 708 23.95 -10.97 52.98
CA PRO A 708 22.80 -11.17 52.09
C PRO A 708 22.51 -12.69 51.85
N HIS A 709 21.70 -13.00 50.83
CA HIS A 709 21.47 -14.33 50.19
C HIS A 709 20.52 -15.30 50.92
N PRO A 710 19.81 -16.24 50.21
CA PRO A 710 20.32 -17.01 49.06
C PRO A 710 19.48 -17.12 47.77
N PRO A 711 20.13 -17.40 46.62
CA PRO A 711 19.52 -18.05 45.46
C PRO A 711 19.59 -19.60 45.56
N ARG A 712 18.88 -20.30 44.68
CA ARG A 712 19.00 -21.76 44.46
C ARG A 712 18.78 -22.02 42.96
N ARG A 713 19.83 -22.20 42.13
CA ARG A 713 20.85 -23.27 42.05
C ARG A 713 20.29 -24.57 41.47
N THR A 714 20.89 -25.00 40.36
CA THR A 714 20.50 -26.08 39.44
C THR A 714 21.21 -27.42 39.74
N THR A 715 21.03 -28.37 38.80
CA THR A 715 21.81 -29.61 38.50
C THR A 715 21.61 -30.88 39.31
N THR A 716 20.98 -31.88 38.66
CA THR A 716 21.53 -33.23 38.30
C THR A 716 20.65 -33.78 37.14
N THR A 717 21.10 -34.14 35.92
CA THR A 717 22.01 -35.24 35.46
C THR A 717 21.49 -36.65 35.80
N ARG A 718 21.43 -37.67 34.91
CA ARG A 718 21.89 -37.90 33.50
C ARG A 718 20.95 -38.94 32.78
N PRO A 719 21.25 -39.60 31.62
CA PRO A 719 20.22 -40.06 30.64
C PRO A 719 20.20 -41.57 30.29
N THR A 720 19.22 -41.97 29.45
CA THR A 720 19.20 -43.11 28.48
C THR A 720 18.14 -42.78 27.40
N THR A 721 18.25 -42.93 26.06
CA THR A 721 18.80 -43.92 25.10
C THR A 721 17.83 -45.03 24.62
N THR A 722 17.28 -44.82 23.41
CA THR A 722 17.06 -45.77 22.29
C THR A 722 16.17 -47.03 22.41
N THR A 723 15.08 -47.03 21.62
CA THR A 723 14.57 -48.09 20.69
C THR A 723 14.34 -49.55 21.13
N ALA A 724 13.11 -50.02 20.81
CA ALA A 724 12.77 -51.22 19.99
C ALA A 724 12.02 -52.44 20.60
N SER A 725 11.11 -52.94 19.76
CA SER A 725 10.67 -54.35 19.54
C SER A 725 9.67 -55.07 20.49
N THR A 726 8.40 -55.05 20.04
CA THR A 726 7.53 -56.21 19.70
C THR A 726 6.90 -57.18 20.73
N THR A 727 5.72 -57.67 20.29
CA THR A 727 5.14 -59.05 20.36
C THR A 727 4.05 -59.45 21.39
N THR A 728 2.80 -59.42 20.88
CA THR A 728 1.75 -60.49 20.90
C THR A 728 0.77 -60.75 22.07
N THR A 729 -0.52 -60.55 21.74
CA THR A 729 -1.73 -61.35 22.10
C THR A 729 -2.25 -61.34 23.56
N THR A 730 -3.57 -61.30 23.83
CA THR A 730 -4.68 -62.11 23.25
C THR A 730 -6.00 -61.31 23.03
N ARG A 731 -7.14 -62.01 22.78
CA ARG A 731 -8.35 -61.56 22.04
C ARG A 731 -9.58 -61.19 22.95
N PRO A 732 -10.84 -60.94 22.48
CA PRO A 732 -11.68 -59.83 22.97
C PRO A 732 -12.97 -60.29 23.69
N PRO A 733 -13.98 -59.41 23.85
CA PRO A 733 -15.19 -59.57 23.01
C PRO A 733 -15.85 -58.28 22.47
N HIS A 734 -16.66 -58.42 21.40
CA HIS A 734 -17.68 -57.46 20.92
C HIS A 734 -19.08 -57.84 21.51
N PRO A 735 -20.23 -57.33 21.01
CA PRO A 735 -20.80 -55.99 21.25
C PRO A 735 -22.25 -56.08 21.80
N HIS A 736 -22.95 -54.94 21.99
CA HIS A 736 -24.31 -54.65 21.46
C HIS A 736 -24.85 -53.27 21.99
N PRO A 737 -25.89 -52.66 21.39
CA PRO A 737 -26.16 -51.22 21.52
C PRO A 737 -27.48 -50.89 22.33
N PRO A 738 -28.27 -49.81 22.08
CA PRO A 738 -28.81 -48.96 23.16
C PRO A 738 -30.27 -49.26 23.53
N PRO A 739 -30.85 -48.45 24.44
CA PRO A 739 -32.06 -47.71 24.03
C PRO A 739 -32.13 -46.25 24.52
N ASN A 740 -32.91 -45.45 23.77
CA ASN A 740 -33.33 -44.05 24.02
C ASN A 740 -32.24 -42.98 24.04
#